data_AF-A0A327KL04-F1
#
_entry.id   AF-A0A327KL04-F1
#
_cell.length_a   1.000
_cell.length_b   1.000
_cell.length_c   1.000
_cell.angle_alpha   90.00
_cell.angle_beta   90.00
_cell.angle_gamma   90.00
#
_symmetry.space_group_name_H-M   'P 1'
#
loop_
_entity.id
_entity.type
_entity.pdbx_description
1 polymer ?
#
loop_
_entity_poly.entity_id
_entity_poly.type
_entity_poly.pdbx_seq_one_letter_code
_entity_poly.pdbx_strand_id
1 'polypeptide(L)'
;MLCRRSPQMTSDNHLRAAWRDYKCTPARLQTVTIAGRNLQVAPPTIESWRALSAVLTHHKYEVRKSDTGSYNCKNIRDTDTPSLHSYGIAIDINWNTNPYKRTPDRRAVRYSAASSQADRAAEVRAGRADTDMTPEMIADVLAIKTKSGSPVFDWGGSWQTIKDAMHFELDVGPDDLAVGIDWGTVAGGSTSGAREVGGIDPATADTQRPDAFRVVARDGLRLRAGNGTEFEIVALVRFGSIVYEVKRDDKWSLVDLNGDGAADGSVHNSYLVPAAGSSHAGAADGADIEAQQAGQPGGGEESAAEFRFLNTHHSATDLVEDRSLPVVLDLQHDPFRGWQISRDTRGRFFVTWEGQSTPLTIGKSVSYTYDSRGITTVGLGRPSYDRTPGHVRFEPDEWNDQFDHWPELLFPTAHAESGADFSVINAWDLAGLTVGFIQLAAHTSDDLIPFFKKLIAALPDEAERYFPELTLVNGELCYRRSGKYRRLEVRWPAEDPVPNDLVDRGLFVSFFNKNRQALGDEELHAAARWLAWTQESDKMRRLQVAASVDNMRDSLNVLHRALLSTARAQYPRGVDGMRCDHLAAALAVPHLNPSRVDKAVSALCHPDVLHAFEKEIEYGPGDREKNVVDGVRKRGRRLADLTFDLAQGRPV
;
A
#
# COMPACT_ATOMS: atom_id res chain seq x y z
N MET A 1 35.84 26.38 -1.03
CA MET A 1 37.13 25.66 -1.00
C MET A 1 37.12 24.69 -2.18
N LEU A 2 38.12 24.68 -3.07
CA LEU A 2 38.13 23.76 -4.22
C LEU A 2 38.43 22.34 -3.72
N CYS A 3 37.42 21.47 -3.71
CA CYS A 3 37.59 20.09 -3.27
C CYS A 3 38.43 19.32 -4.30
N ARG A 4 39.72 19.15 -4.02
CA ARG A 4 40.61 18.27 -4.79
C ARG A 4 40.14 16.83 -4.56
N ARG A 5 40.02 16.04 -5.63
CA ARG A 5 39.82 14.58 -5.52
C ARG A 5 40.92 13.97 -4.66
N SER A 6 40.54 13.40 -3.52
CA SER A 6 41.41 12.62 -2.64
C SER A 6 41.45 11.14 -3.08
N PRO A 7 42.47 10.35 -2.68
CA PRO A 7 42.92 9.24 -3.51
C PRO A 7 42.43 7.86 -3.06
N GLN A 8 41.16 7.53 -3.35
CA GLN A 8 40.65 6.16 -3.60
C GLN A 8 39.14 6.25 -3.89
N MET A 9 38.78 6.49 -5.16
CA MET A 9 37.41 6.20 -5.64
C MET A 9 37.44 4.80 -6.25
N THR A 10 36.44 3.99 -5.94
CA THR A 10 36.33 2.61 -6.38
C THR A 10 35.69 2.59 -7.75
N SER A 11 36.49 2.70 -8.83
CA SER A 11 35.98 2.78 -10.20
C SER A 11 34.87 1.75 -10.47
N ASP A 12 33.81 2.11 -11.20
CA ASP A 12 32.60 1.28 -11.31
C ASP A 12 32.86 -0.18 -11.68
N ASN A 13 33.90 -0.45 -12.49
CA ASN A 13 34.24 -1.81 -12.91
C ASN A 13 34.73 -2.67 -11.75
N HIS A 14 35.36 -2.07 -10.74
CA HIS A 14 35.67 -2.69 -9.47
C HIS A 14 34.38 -2.96 -8.67
N LEU A 15 33.46 -2.00 -8.58
CA LEU A 15 32.15 -2.20 -7.92
C LEU A 15 31.35 -3.33 -8.59
N ARG A 16 31.27 -3.36 -9.92
CA ARG A 16 30.63 -4.45 -10.71
C ARG A 16 31.28 -5.81 -10.47
N ALA A 17 32.57 -5.86 -10.15
CA ALA A 17 33.28 -7.10 -9.81
C ALA A 17 33.03 -7.52 -8.35
N ALA A 18 33.10 -6.57 -7.40
CA ALA A 18 32.89 -6.80 -5.97
C ALA A 18 31.44 -7.22 -5.66
N TRP A 19 30.46 -6.59 -6.30
CA TRP A 19 29.04 -6.85 -6.11
C TRP A 19 28.44 -7.88 -7.08
N ARG A 20 29.27 -8.54 -7.91
CA ARG A 20 28.87 -9.45 -9.02
C ARG A 20 27.77 -10.46 -8.67
N ASP A 21 27.77 -10.93 -7.43
CA ASP A 21 26.84 -11.89 -6.85
C ASP A 21 25.37 -11.44 -6.88
N TYR A 22 25.15 -10.12 -6.87
CA TYR A 22 23.84 -9.47 -6.91
C TYR A 22 23.42 -9.04 -8.33
N LYS A 23 24.27 -9.25 -9.34
CA LYS A 23 24.00 -8.88 -10.73
C LYS A 23 22.78 -9.63 -11.27
N CYS A 24 21.69 -8.91 -11.50
CA CYS A 24 20.44 -9.41 -12.06
C CYS A 24 19.83 -10.59 -11.28
N THR A 25 20.09 -10.68 -9.97
CA THR A 25 19.60 -11.75 -9.09
C THR A 25 18.59 -11.22 -8.05
N PRO A 26 17.35 -10.86 -8.46
CA PRO A 26 16.39 -10.18 -7.58
C PRO A 26 16.02 -11.00 -6.34
N ALA A 27 16.10 -12.34 -6.43
CA ALA A 27 15.89 -13.25 -5.30
C ALA A 27 16.96 -13.16 -4.20
N ARG A 28 18.11 -12.50 -4.44
CA ARG A 28 19.16 -12.24 -3.45
C ARG A 28 19.03 -10.86 -2.79
N LEU A 29 18.10 -10.02 -3.24
CA LEU A 29 17.89 -8.68 -2.73
C LEU A 29 16.92 -8.68 -1.55
N GLN A 30 16.98 -7.63 -0.74
CA GLN A 30 16.03 -7.38 0.35
C GLN A 30 15.39 -6.01 0.18
N THR A 31 14.18 -5.88 0.70
CA THR A 31 13.44 -4.60 0.72
C THR A 31 13.88 -3.79 1.93
N VAL A 32 14.37 -2.57 1.72
CA VAL A 32 14.62 -1.56 2.75
C VAL A 32 13.61 -0.42 2.60
N THR A 33 13.19 0.17 3.72
CA THR A 33 12.37 1.40 3.70
C THR A 33 13.29 2.62 3.80
N ILE A 34 13.26 3.49 2.78
CA ILE A 34 14.00 4.76 2.72
C ILE A 34 12.97 5.89 2.61
N ALA A 35 12.95 6.81 3.58
CA ALA A 35 12.01 7.92 3.67
C ALA A 35 10.54 7.49 3.39
N GLY A 36 10.13 6.35 3.97
CA GLY A 36 8.80 5.76 3.79
C GLY A 36 8.54 5.05 2.45
N ARG A 37 9.56 4.82 1.60
CA ARG A 37 9.47 4.08 0.32
C ARG A 37 10.21 2.74 0.40
N ASN A 38 9.60 1.68 -0.13
CA ASN A 38 10.16 0.34 -0.12
C ASN A 38 10.98 0.09 -1.39
N LEU A 39 12.28 -0.16 -1.25
CA LEU A 39 13.26 -0.27 -2.34
C LEU A 39 14.09 -1.56 -2.20
N GLN A 40 14.39 -2.22 -3.31
CA GLN A 40 15.15 -3.47 -3.36
C GLN A 40 16.65 -3.20 -3.48
N VAL A 41 17.42 -3.71 -2.53
CA VAL A 41 18.87 -3.47 -2.41
C VAL A 41 19.63 -4.75 -2.07
N ALA A 42 20.94 -4.78 -2.31
CA ALA A 42 21.79 -5.89 -1.87
C ALA A 42 21.85 -5.91 -0.32
N PRO A 43 21.59 -7.03 0.38
CA PRO A 43 21.46 -7.04 1.84
C PRO A 43 22.63 -6.43 2.64
N PRO A 44 23.92 -6.59 2.25
CA PRO A 44 25.03 -5.95 2.96
C PRO A 44 25.00 -4.41 2.93
N THR A 45 24.17 -3.81 2.08
CA THR A 45 24.08 -2.36 1.87
C THR A 45 22.99 -1.69 2.71
N ILE A 46 22.15 -2.45 3.41
CA ILE A 46 20.94 -1.95 4.11
C ILE A 46 21.25 -0.78 5.05
N GLU A 47 22.31 -0.85 5.86
CA GLU A 47 22.67 0.23 6.80
C GLU A 47 23.14 1.50 6.08
N SER A 48 23.77 1.38 4.90
CA SER A 48 24.12 2.54 4.06
C SER A 48 22.86 3.28 3.64
N TRP A 49 21.86 2.53 3.17
CA TRP A 49 20.58 3.09 2.72
C TRP A 49 19.74 3.65 3.87
N ARG A 50 19.86 3.10 5.09
CA ARG A 50 19.28 3.70 6.29
C ARG A 50 19.98 5.01 6.67
N ALA A 51 21.31 5.08 6.54
CA ALA A 51 22.04 6.33 6.75
C ALA A 51 21.62 7.42 5.73
N LEU A 52 21.48 7.06 4.44
CA LEU A 52 20.86 7.94 3.44
C LEU A 52 19.44 8.37 3.87
N SER A 53 18.60 7.43 4.31
CA SER A 53 17.24 7.73 4.79
C SER A 53 17.21 8.65 6.00
N ALA A 54 18.21 8.59 6.89
CA ALA A 54 18.32 9.48 8.04
C ALA A 54 18.61 10.91 7.58
N VAL A 55 19.55 11.11 6.67
CA VAL A 55 19.86 12.43 6.09
C VAL A 55 18.64 13.01 5.34
N LEU A 56 17.97 12.23 4.49
CA LEU A 56 16.77 12.68 3.78
C LEU A 56 15.65 13.10 4.76
N THR A 57 15.48 12.36 5.85
CA THR A 57 14.51 12.67 6.91
C THR A 57 14.90 13.92 7.70
N HIS A 58 16.19 14.07 8.03
CA HIS A 58 16.74 15.24 8.72
C HIS A 58 16.49 16.54 7.94
N HIS A 59 16.69 16.50 6.62
CA HIS A 59 16.41 17.61 5.70
C HIS A 59 14.93 17.75 5.32
N LYS A 60 14.03 16.94 5.91
CA LYS A 60 12.58 16.91 5.66
C LYS A 60 12.24 16.77 4.16
N TYR A 61 13.06 16.00 3.44
CA TYR A 61 12.96 15.86 2.00
C TYR A 61 11.93 14.78 1.61
N GLU A 62 10.90 15.18 0.87
CA GLU A 62 9.80 14.30 0.48
C GLU A 62 10.21 13.38 -0.68
N VAL A 63 10.24 12.07 -0.42
CA VAL A 63 10.54 11.04 -1.42
C VAL A 63 9.25 10.44 -2.00
N ARG A 64 9.07 10.62 -3.30
CA ARG A 64 7.83 10.26 -4.01
C ARG A 64 7.88 8.82 -4.52
N LYS A 65 6.78 8.08 -4.34
CA LYS A 65 6.64 6.67 -4.79
C LYS A 65 6.61 6.55 -6.33
N SER A 66 6.03 7.52 -7.01
CA SER A 66 5.85 7.54 -8.47
C SER A 66 7.15 7.63 -9.26
N ASP A 67 8.19 8.19 -8.66
CA ASP A 67 9.43 8.56 -9.33
C ASP A 67 10.67 8.42 -8.45
N THR A 68 10.70 7.37 -7.62
CA THR A 68 11.89 6.90 -6.91
C THR A 68 12.01 5.39 -7.09
N GLY A 69 13.22 4.87 -7.34
CA GLY A 69 13.46 3.47 -7.67
C GLY A 69 14.88 3.01 -7.40
N SER A 70 15.09 1.70 -7.29
CA SER A 70 16.38 1.09 -6.95
C SER A 70 16.73 0.01 -7.98
N TYR A 71 16.61 -1.26 -7.63
CA TYR A 71 17.00 -2.36 -8.49
C TYR A 71 16.28 -2.36 -9.85
N ASN A 72 17.07 -2.47 -10.91
CA ASN A 72 16.61 -2.68 -12.28
C ASN A 72 17.73 -3.36 -13.09
N CYS A 73 17.51 -4.60 -13.54
CA CYS A 73 18.44 -5.33 -14.38
C CYS A 73 18.42 -4.73 -15.81
N LYS A 74 19.30 -3.76 -16.05
CA LYS A 74 19.47 -3.05 -17.33
C LYS A 74 20.93 -2.71 -17.57
N ASN A 75 21.33 -2.70 -18.85
CA ASN A 75 22.59 -2.06 -19.23
C ASN A 75 22.44 -0.54 -19.19
N ILE A 76 23.57 0.16 -19.04
CA ILE A 76 23.68 1.59 -19.27
C ILE A 76 23.35 1.84 -20.74
N ARG A 77 22.47 2.81 -21.00
CA ARG A 77 21.96 3.14 -22.32
C ARG A 77 23.09 3.27 -23.35
N ASP A 78 22.88 2.69 -24.53
CA ASP A 78 23.80 2.69 -25.67
C ASP A 78 25.15 1.97 -25.37
N THR A 79 25.18 1.05 -24.39
CA THR A 79 26.34 0.19 -24.06
C THR A 79 25.93 -1.23 -23.65
N ASP A 80 26.88 -2.17 -23.65
CA ASP A 80 26.73 -3.50 -23.03
C ASP A 80 27.13 -3.54 -21.55
N THR A 81 27.38 -2.38 -20.92
CA THR A 81 27.84 -2.31 -19.53
C THR A 81 26.65 -2.34 -18.57
N PRO A 82 26.55 -3.30 -17.63
CA PRO A 82 25.46 -3.34 -16.65
C PRO A 82 25.44 -2.09 -15.76
N SER A 83 24.27 -1.46 -15.61
CA SER A 83 24.08 -0.36 -14.66
C SER A 83 24.24 -0.86 -13.22
N LEU A 84 24.71 -0.03 -12.28
CA LEU A 84 24.83 -0.42 -10.87
C LEU A 84 23.46 -0.70 -10.20
N HIS A 85 22.36 -0.19 -10.77
CA HIS A 85 21.00 -0.63 -10.44
C HIS A 85 20.78 -2.14 -10.66
N SER A 86 21.51 -2.77 -11.58
CA SER A 86 21.43 -4.22 -11.80
C SER A 86 22.00 -5.05 -10.65
N TYR A 87 22.64 -4.42 -9.67
CA TYR A 87 23.29 -5.07 -8.53
C TYR A 87 22.59 -4.71 -7.20
N GLY A 88 21.56 -3.86 -7.22
CA GLY A 88 20.90 -3.36 -6.01
C GLY A 88 21.77 -2.44 -5.15
N ILE A 89 22.72 -1.72 -5.77
CA ILE A 89 23.68 -0.81 -5.09
C ILE A 89 23.56 0.66 -5.56
N ALA A 90 22.49 0.98 -6.29
CA ALA A 90 22.17 2.35 -6.74
C ALA A 90 20.67 2.64 -6.62
N ILE A 91 20.34 3.92 -6.40
CA ILE A 91 18.97 4.43 -6.19
C ILE A 91 18.79 5.76 -6.95
N ASP A 92 17.71 5.84 -7.72
CA ASP A 92 17.22 7.05 -8.37
C ASP A 92 16.13 7.68 -7.49
N ILE A 93 16.35 8.91 -7.02
CA ILE A 93 15.43 9.65 -6.14
C ILE A 93 14.76 10.81 -6.89
N ASN A 94 13.42 10.82 -6.90
CA ASN A 94 12.59 11.92 -7.40
C ASN A 94 12.96 12.34 -8.85
N TRP A 95 13.09 11.38 -9.78
CA TRP A 95 13.68 11.62 -11.11
C TRP A 95 12.95 12.68 -11.96
N ASN A 96 11.66 12.95 -11.72
CA ASN A 96 10.95 14.02 -12.42
C ASN A 96 11.38 15.43 -12.01
N THR A 97 12.10 15.57 -10.89
CA THR A 97 12.61 16.86 -10.35
C THR A 97 14.13 16.84 -10.11
N ASN A 98 14.80 15.72 -10.41
CA ASN A 98 16.25 15.57 -10.38
C ASN A 98 16.80 14.93 -11.68
N PRO A 99 16.45 15.45 -12.87
CA PRO A 99 16.63 14.73 -14.13
C PRO A 99 18.09 14.58 -14.55
N TYR A 100 18.37 13.49 -15.27
CA TYR A 100 19.57 13.35 -16.10
C TYR A 100 19.71 14.52 -17.10
N LYS A 101 20.86 15.21 -17.08
CA LYS A 101 21.21 16.26 -18.03
C LYS A 101 22.64 16.07 -18.54
N ARG A 102 22.87 16.20 -19.85
CA ARG A 102 24.24 16.32 -20.40
C ARG A 102 24.77 17.74 -20.14
N THR A 103 26.01 17.85 -19.65
CA THR A 103 26.71 19.13 -19.42
C THR A 103 28.07 19.14 -20.12
N PRO A 104 28.11 19.34 -21.46
CA PRO A 104 29.36 19.39 -22.23
C PRO A 104 30.31 20.52 -21.79
N ASP A 105 29.74 21.57 -21.20
CA ASP A 105 30.40 22.73 -20.59
C ASP A 105 31.09 22.41 -19.24
N ARG A 106 30.92 21.19 -18.71
CA ARG A 106 31.54 20.68 -17.47
C ARG A 106 31.27 21.51 -16.21
N ARG A 107 30.18 22.29 -16.22
CA ARG A 107 29.81 23.17 -15.10
C ARG A 107 29.47 22.39 -13.82
N ALA A 108 29.53 23.08 -12.70
CA ALA A 108 28.94 22.59 -11.45
C ALA A 108 27.41 22.40 -11.60
N VAL A 109 26.84 21.59 -10.71
CA VAL A 109 25.38 21.46 -10.56
C VAL A 109 24.80 22.80 -10.10
N ARG A 110 23.60 23.14 -10.59
CA ARG A 110 22.86 24.35 -10.19
C ARG A 110 21.80 23.97 -9.17
N TYR A 111 21.95 24.46 -7.95
CA TYR A 111 20.92 24.39 -6.92
C TYR A 111 19.93 25.54 -7.06
N SER A 112 18.67 25.30 -6.68
CA SER A 112 17.69 26.37 -6.47
C SER A 112 17.90 26.99 -5.08
N ALA A 113 17.69 28.30 -4.98
CA ALA A 113 17.71 29.02 -3.70
C ALA A 113 16.34 29.04 -2.98
N ALA A 114 15.31 28.38 -3.55
CA ALA A 114 13.97 28.39 -2.99
C ALA A 114 13.86 27.52 -1.71
N SER A 115 13.09 28.02 -0.73
CA SER A 115 12.97 27.41 0.59
C SER A 115 12.16 26.10 0.60
N SER A 116 11.09 26.01 -0.20
CA SER A 116 10.27 24.79 -0.31
C SER A 116 10.78 23.84 -1.40
N GLN A 117 10.62 22.53 -1.20
CA GLN A 117 10.97 21.54 -2.24
C GLN A 117 10.11 21.69 -3.50
N ALA A 118 8.84 22.09 -3.35
CA ALA A 118 7.93 22.33 -4.47
C ALA A 118 8.41 23.47 -5.38
N ASP A 119 8.91 24.56 -4.78
CA ASP A 119 9.47 25.70 -5.52
C ASP A 119 10.80 25.34 -6.18
N ARG A 120 11.70 24.64 -5.47
CA ARG A 120 12.94 24.14 -6.07
C ARG A 120 12.66 23.23 -7.26
N ALA A 121 11.69 22.33 -7.15
CA ALA A 121 11.21 21.51 -8.25
C ALA A 121 10.63 22.33 -9.42
N ALA A 122 9.91 23.43 -9.16
CA ALA A 122 9.46 24.34 -10.20
C ALA A 122 10.65 25.04 -10.92
N GLU A 123 11.70 25.40 -10.19
CA GLU A 123 12.93 25.96 -10.78
C GLU A 123 13.70 24.95 -11.65
N VAL A 124 13.70 23.66 -11.28
CA VAL A 124 14.28 22.60 -12.12
C VAL A 124 13.49 22.45 -13.42
N ARG A 125 12.16 22.40 -13.35
CA ARG A 125 11.28 22.35 -14.54
C ARG A 125 11.47 23.56 -15.45
N ALA A 126 11.70 24.74 -14.87
CA ALA A 126 12.02 25.96 -15.59
C ALA A 126 13.48 26.04 -16.10
N GLY A 127 14.29 25.00 -15.90
CA GLY A 127 15.69 24.93 -16.34
C GLY A 127 16.66 25.83 -15.57
N ARG A 128 16.22 26.47 -14.48
CA ARG A 128 17.05 27.35 -13.64
C ARG A 128 17.96 26.55 -12.70
N ALA A 129 17.43 25.45 -12.16
CA ALA A 129 18.17 24.47 -11.34
C ALA A 129 18.31 23.11 -12.03
N ASP A 130 19.16 22.23 -11.49
CA ASP A 130 19.33 20.84 -11.92
C ASP A 130 18.71 19.82 -10.95
N THR A 131 18.45 20.23 -9.71
CA THR A 131 17.97 19.38 -8.64
C THR A 131 17.03 20.15 -7.69
N ASP A 132 16.04 19.46 -7.13
CA ASP A 132 15.20 19.97 -6.03
C ASP A 132 15.79 19.69 -4.63
N MET A 133 16.95 19.03 -4.59
CA MET A 133 17.77 18.82 -3.39
C MET A 133 18.54 20.09 -3.02
N THR A 134 18.85 20.26 -1.74
CA THR A 134 19.67 21.38 -1.24
C THR A 134 21.16 21.02 -1.26
N PRO A 135 22.07 22.02 -1.39
CA PRO A 135 23.50 21.75 -1.32
C PRO A 135 23.93 21.18 0.04
N GLU A 136 23.25 21.56 1.13
CA GLU A 136 23.48 21.05 2.48
C GLU A 136 23.12 19.57 2.59
N MET A 137 21.95 19.16 2.07
CA MET A 137 21.53 17.75 2.08
C MET A 137 22.49 16.86 1.29
N ILE A 138 22.94 17.32 0.12
CA ILE A 138 23.94 16.59 -0.67
C ILE A 138 25.28 16.50 0.08
N ALA A 139 25.71 17.57 0.75
CA ALA A 139 26.94 17.55 1.54
C ALA A 139 26.87 16.53 2.68
N ASP A 140 25.73 16.44 3.37
CA ASP A 140 25.52 15.47 4.46
C ASP A 140 25.44 14.02 3.96
N VAL A 141 24.83 13.76 2.78
CA VAL A 141 24.85 12.42 2.17
C VAL A 141 26.27 11.99 1.80
N LEU A 142 27.06 12.90 1.23
CA LEU A 142 28.46 12.65 0.85
C LEU A 142 29.42 12.66 2.05
N ALA A 143 28.97 13.07 3.23
CA ALA A 143 29.74 12.99 4.47
C ALA A 143 29.73 11.59 5.11
N ILE A 144 28.72 10.76 4.78
CA ILE A 144 28.53 9.41 5.33
C ILE A 144 29.75 8.52 5.03
N LYS A 145 30.32 7.93 6.09
CA LYS A 145 31.50 7.04 6.01
C LYS A 145 31.27 5.68 6.66
N THR A 146 32.08 4.72 6.27
CA THR A 146 32.32 3.49 7.03
C THR A 146 33.13 3.79 8.30
N LYS A 147 33.15 2.87 9.26
CA LYS A 147 34.04 3.00 10.44
C LYS A 147 35.53 3.00 10.12
N SER A 148 35.94 2.52 8.94
CA SER A 148 37.30 2.65 8.42
C SER A 148 37.59 4.02 7.78
N GLY A 149 36.58 4.88 7.64
CA GLY A 149 36.70 6.24 7.11
C GLY A 149 36.45 6.39 5.60
N SER A 150 36.11 5.30 4.89
CA SER A 150 35.80 5.31 3.46
C SER A 150 34.46 6.04 3.22
N PRO A 151 34.35 6.99 2.29
CA PRO A 151 33.07 7.58 1.88
C PRO A 151 32.14 6.50 1.32
N VAL A 152 30.86 6.51 1.70
CA VAL A 152 29.93 5.43 1.34
C VAL A 152 29.26 5.66 -0.02
N PHE A 153 28.99 6.91 -0.40
CA PHE A 153 28.22 7.26 -1.60
C PHE A 153 28.98 8.17 -2.57
N ASP A 154 28.82 7.94 -3.88
CA ASP A 154 28.92 8.98 -4.90
C ASP A 154 27.50 9.41 -5.35
N TRP A 155 27.42 10.61 -5.91
CA TRP A 155 26.19 11.23 -6.38
C TRP A 155 26.34 11.74 -7.82
N GLY A 156 25.42 11.34 -8.70
CA GLY A 156 25.48 11.63 -10.13
C GLY A 156 25.38 13.12 -10.50
N GLY A 157 24.91 13.99 -9.58
CA GLY A 157 25.00 15.44 -9.74
C GLY A 157 26.43 16.00 -9.66
N SER A 158 27.37 15.25 -9.07
CA SER A 158 28.79 15.63 -8.94
C SER A 158 29.56 15.50 -10.26
N TRP A 159 29.13 14.57 -11.13
CA TRP A 159 29.85 14.15 -12.34
C TRP A 159 30.12 15.31 -13.32
N GLN A 160 31.22 15.26 -14.08
CA GLN A 160 31.65 16.45 -14.85
C GLN A 160 30.84 16.69 -16.12
N THR A 161 30.70 15.69 -16.99
CA THR A 161 30.08 15.83 -18.32
C THR A 161 28.57 15.54 -18.35
N ILE A 162 28.03 15.07 -17.22
CA ILE A 162 26.65 14.65 -17.00
C ILE A 162 26.25 15.14 -15.60
N LYS A 163 24.99 15.51 -15.41
CA LYS A 163 24.35 15.68 -14.11
C LYS A 163 23.23 14.67 -14.02
N ASP A 164 23.44 13.61 -13.26
CA ASP A 164 22.42 12.61 -12.98
C ASP A 164 21.94 12.81 -11.54
N ALA A 165 21.18 13.90 -11.32
CA ALA A 165 20.94 14.41 -9.97
C ALA A 165 20.06 13.50 -9.10
N MET A 166 19.29 12.60 -9.72
CA MET A 166 18.51 11.58 -9.04
C MET A 166 19.37 10.44 -8.49
N HIS A 167 20.54 10.20 -9.10
CA HIS A 167 21.30 8.97 -8.98
C HIS A 167 22.28 8.99 -7.80
N PHE A 168 22.13 8.05 -6.87
CA PHE A 168 23.07 7.77 -5.79
C PHE A 168 23.55 6.32 -5.89
N GLU A 169 24.86 6.10 -5.74
CA GLU A 169 25.46 4.77 -5.77
C GLU A 169 26.53 4.61 -4.71
N LEU A 170 26.81 3.36 -4.31
CA LEU A 170 27.91 3.07 -3.39
C LEU A 170 29.27 3.23 -4.07
N ASP A 171 30.22 3.92 -3.43
CA ASP A 171 31.65 3.99 -3.83
C ASP A 171 32.51 2.95 -3.07
N VAL A 172 31.88 1.92 -2.50
CA VAL A 172 32.48 0.94 -1.58
C VAL A 172 32.13 -0.51 -1.91
N GLY A 173 33.03 -1.43 -1.57
CA GLY A 173 32.82 -2.88 -1.69
C GLY A 173 32.10 -3.50 -0.50
N PRO A 174 31.75 -4.80 -0.56
CA PRO A 174 31.19 -5.54 0.57
C PRO A 174 32.11 -5.54 1.81
N ASP A 175 33.43 -5.62 1.61
CA ASP A 175 34.42 -5.67 2.70
C ASP A 175 34.53 -4.32 3.44
N ASP A 176 34.42 -3.20 2.72
CA ASP A 176 34.35 -1.86 3.32
C ASP A 176 33.08 -1.67 4.16
N LEU A 177 31.96 -2.26 3.74
CA LEU A 177 30.71 -2.22 4.50
C LEU A 177 30.67 -3.20 5.67
N ALA A 178 31.51 -4.25 5.67
CA ALA A 178 31.57 -5.23 6.75
C ALA A 178 32.02 -4.64 8.10
N VAL A 179 32.79 -3.54 8.10
CA VAL A 179 33.12 -2.80 9.34
C VAL A 179 31.96 -1.92 9.85
N GLY A 180 30.92 -1.74 9.04
CA GLY A 180 29.72 -0.95 9.35
C GLY A 180 29.88 0.55 9.10
N ILE A 181 28.76 1.26 9.20
CA ILE A 181 28.66 2.72 9.05
C ILE A 181 29.15 3.42 10.32
N ASP A 182 29.90 4.51 10.16
CA ASP A 182 30.14 5.48 11.22
C ASP A 182 28.95 6.45 11.30
N TRP A 183 28.00 6.13 12.18
CA TRP A 183 26.83 6.96 12.42
C TRP A 183 27.17 8.37 12.93
N GLY A 184 28.40 8.64 13.39
CA GLY A 184 28.87 9.99 13.74
C GLY A 184 29.08 10.90 12.54
N THR A 185 29.05 10.34 11.33
CA THR A 185 29.13 11.07 10.06
C THR A 185 27.76 11.25 9.38
N VAL A 186 26.69 10.75 9.99
CA VAL A 186 25.34 10.74 9.41
C VAL A 186 24.51 11.88 10.03
N ALA A 187 24.18 12.91 9.25
CA ALA A 187 23.27 13.96 9.73
C ALA A 187 21.89 13.38 10.09
N GLY A 188 21.43 13.65 11.31
CA GLY A 188 20.23 13.02 11.87
C GLY A 188 20.41 11.60 12.42
N GLY A 189 21.63 11.06 12.43
CA GLY A 189 21.98 9.83 13.15
C GLY A 189 22.68 10.13 14.48
N SER A 190 22.15 9.65 15.61
CA SER A 190 22.81 9.82 16.92
C SER A 190 23.86 8.74 17.18
N THR A 191 25.04 9.15 17.63
CA THR A 191 26.11 8.26 18.11
C THR A 191 25.96 7.89 19.57
N SER A 192 25.17 6.85 19.84
CA SER A 192 25.07 6.22 21.17
C SER A 192 24.89 4.71 21.05
N GLY A 193 25.94 3.99 20.66
CA GLY A 193 25.85 2.52 20.49
C GLY A 193 27.11 1.76 20.08
N ALA A 194 28.30 2.36 20.16
CA ALA A 194 29.55 1.67 19.89
C ALA A 194 30.36 1.45 21.18
N ARG A 195 30.27 0.25 21.76
CA ARG A 195 31.34 -0.31 22.58
C ARG A 195 31.37 -1.83 22.45
N GLU A 196 32.56 -2.34 22.11
CA GLU A 196 32.82 -3.77 22.03
C GLU A 196 32.89 -4.43 23.42
N VAL A 197 32.85 -5.76 23.40
CA VAL A 197 32.81 -6.64 24.58
C VAL A 197 34.19 -6.76 25.25
N GLY A 198 34.23 -6.61 26.59
CA GLY A 198 35.23 -7.28 27.43
C GLY A 198 35.89 -6.44 28.54
N GLY A 199 35.60 -6.72 29.82
CA GLY A 199 36.36 -6.16 30.96
C GLY A 199 35.65 -6.10 32.33
N ILE A 200 35.49 -7.26 32.98
CA ILE A 200 35.32 -7.56 34.43
C ILE A 200 35.11 -6.39 35.44
N ASP A 201 33.96 -6.43 36.14
CA ASP A 201 33.62 -6.13 37.58
C ASP A 201 34.33 -5.03 38.43
N PRO A 202 33.71 -4.53 39.52
CA PRO A 202 32.27 -4.22 39.75
C PRO A 202 32.05 -2.87 40.53
N ALA A 203 30.79 -2.63 40.94
CA ALA A 203 30.33 -1.74 42.03
C ALA A 203 29.95 -0.26 41.75
N THR A 204 28.62 -0.03 41.86
CA THR A 204 27.93 1.13 42.45
C THR A 204 28.21 2.56 41.95
N ALA A 205 27.28 3.07 41.14
CA ALA A 205 26.64 4.37 41.36
C ALA A 205 25.16 4.25 40.97
N ASP A 206 24.26 4.66 41.88
CA ASP A 206 22.81 4.55 41.69
C ASP A 206 22.27 5.81 41.01
N THR A 207 21.75 5.65 39.80
CA THR A 207 20.85 6.62 39.16
C THR A 207 19.54 5.92 38.88
N GLN A 208 18.55 6.22 39.73
CA GLN A 208 17.20 5.67 39.70
C GLN A 208 16.63 5.75 38.28
N ARG A 209 16.39 4.59 37.65
CA ARG A 209 15.84 4.54 36.28
C ARG A 209 14.46 5.20 36.24
N PRO A 210 14.13 5.99 35.20
CA PRO A 210 12.76 6.46 35.00
C PRO A 210 11.81 5.26 34.91
N ASP A 211 10.61 5.40 35.48
CA ASP A 211 9.66 4.30 35.57
C ASP A 211 9.26 3.82 34.17
N ALA A 212 9.54 2.54 33.90
CA ALA A 212 9.30 1.93 32.61
C ALA A 212 7.86 1.41 32.53
N PHE A 213 7.09 1.94 31.58
CA PHE A 213 5.73 1.53 31.28
C PHE A 213 5.66 0.82 29.92
N ARG A 214 4.77 -0.15 29.81
CA ARG A 214 4.39 -0.79 28.56
C ARG A 214 3.14 -0.10 28.01
N VAL A 215 3.19 0.24 26.73
CA VAL A 215 2.02 0.73 25.97
C VAL A 215 1.02 -0.41 25.76
N VAL A 216 -0.23 -0.23 26.20
CA VAL A 216 -1.32 -1.22 26.05
C VAL A 216 -2.42 -0.81 25.06
N ALA A 217 -2.27 0.32 24.35
CA ALA A 217 -3.15 0.67 23.24
C ALA A 217 -2.92 -0.26 22.04
N ARG A 218 -3.87 -1.15 21.73
CA ARG A 218 -3.74 -2.23 20.71
C ARG A 218 -3.37 -1.70 19.32
N ASP A 219 -3.99 -0.60 18.89
CA ASP A 219 -3.77 0.03 17.59
C ASP A 219 -2.60 1.03 17.62
N GLY A 220 -1.81 1.02 18.69
CA GLY A 220 -0.77 2.00 18.99
C GLY A 220 -1.30 3.22 19.74
N LEU A 221 -0.45 3.77 20.60
CA LEU A 221 -0.72 4.96 21.40
C LEU A 221 -0.20 6.18 20.65
N ARG A 222 -1.10 7.14 20.37
CA ARG A 222 -0.75 8.39 19.68
C ARG A 222 0.17 9.22 20.56
N LEU A 223 1.43 9.34 20.15
CA LEU A 223 2.36 10.31 20.69
C LEU A 223 2.01 11.68 20.14
N ARG A 224 1.83 12.66 21.02
CA ARG A 224 1.47 14.03 20.66
C ARG A 224 2.55 15.02 21.04
N ALA A 225 2.60 16.15 20.35
CA ALA A 225 3.54 17.22 20.65
C ALA A 225 3.33 17.89 22.04
N GLY A 226 2.21 17.60 22.73
CA GLY A 226 1.89 18.16 24.05
C GLY A 226 0.71 17.46 24.73
N ASN A 227 0.45 17.84 26.00
CA ASN A 227 -0.59 17.27 26.86
C ASN A 227 -2.00 17.73 26.43
N GLY A 228 -2.62 17.02 25.49
CA GLY A 228 -3.98 17.33 25.05
C GLY A 228 -4.34 16.68 23.71
N THR A 229 -5.62 16.62 23.36
CA THR A 229 -6.08 16.07 22.07
C THR A 229 -5.94 17.04 20.89
N GLU A 230 -5.74 18.31 21.20
CA GLU A 230 -5.51 19.44 20.29
C GLU A 230 -4.08 19.50 19.72
N PHE A 231 -3.10 18.88 20.40
CA PHE A 231 -1.72 18.81 19.91
C PHE A 231 -1.55 17.75 18.82
N GLU A 232 -0.79 18.07 17.77
CA GLU A 232 -0.58 17.16 16.63
C GLU A 232 -0.03 15.78 17.04
N ILE A 233 -0.43 14.76 16.29
CA ILE A 233 0.05 13.38 16.46
C ILE A 233 1.40 13.28 15.75
N VAL A 234 2.48 13.28 16.50
CA VAL A 234 3.85 13.23 15.97
C VAL A 234 4.32 11.81 15.65
N ALA A 235 3.78 10.81 16.37
CA ALA A 235 4.05 9.40 16.10
C ALA A 235 2.94 8.49 16.64
N LEU A 236 3.01 7.21 16.29
CA LEU A 236 2.16 6.15 16.82
C LEU A 236 3.05 5.11 17.52
N VAL A 237 3.13 5.19 18.85
CA VAL A 237 3.92 4.27 19.67
C VAL A 237 3.23 2.91 19.65
N ARG A 238 3.90 1.86 19.21
CA ARG A 238 3.25 0.56 18.97
C ARG A 238 2.79 -0.11 20.26
N PHE A 239 1.76 -0.94 20.16
CA PHE A 239 1.36 -1.81 21.26
C PHE A 239 2.55 -2.65 21.75
N GLY A 240 2.68 -2.79 23.06
CA GLY A 240 3.74 -3.57 23.70
C GLY A 240 5.09 -2.86 23.81
N SER A 241 5.29 -1.70 23.14
CA SER A 241 6.49 -0.86 23.31
C SER A 241 6.70 -0.49 24.77
N ILE A 242 7.96 -0.51 25.21
CA ILE A 242 8.35 0.11 26.47
C ILE A 242 8.58 1.60 26.23
N VAL A 243 8.05 2.42 27.12
CA VAL A 243 8.29 3.86 27.19
C VAL A 243 8.63 4.20 28.63
N TYR A 244 9.46 5.20 28.83
CA TYR A 244 9.92 5.64 30.14
C TYR A 244 9.20 6.94 30.48
N GLU A 245 8.49 6.97 31.61
CA GLU A 245 7.74 8.15 32.00
C GLU A 245 8.69 9.22 32.55
N VAL A 246 8.81 10.32 31.80
CA VAL A 246 9.64 11.47 32.18
C VAL A 246 8.88 12.38 33.14
N LYS A 247 7.58 12.56 32.92
CA LYS A 247 6.70 13.36 33.79
C LYS A 247 5.23 13.00 33.57
N ARG A 248 4.44 12.81 34.63
CA ARG A 248 2.97 12.69 34.58
C ARG A 248 2.28 14.02 34.92
N ASP A 249 1.16 14.28 34.25
CA ASP A 249 0.35 15.49 34.41
C ASP A 249 -1.13 15.18 34.11
N ASP A 250 -1.96 15.07 35.15
CA ASP A 250 -3.34 14.54 35.13
C ASP A 250 -3.47 13.22 34.32
N LYS A 251 -4.09 13.28 33.13
CA LYS A 251 -4.35 12.14 32.24
C LYS A 251 -3.25 11.91 31.19
N TRP A 252 -2.21 12.72 31.18
CA TRP A 252 -1.12 12.65 30.22
C TRP A 252 0.20 12.28 30.88
N SER A 253 1.03 11.58 30.13
CA SER A 253 2.41 11.25 30.48
C SER A 253 3.31 11.73 29.36
N LEU A 254 4.24 12.60 29.71
CA LEU A 254 5.39 12.91 28.87
C LEU A 254 6.34 11.72 28.93
N VAL A 255 6.62 11.13 27.77
CA VAL A 255 7.36 9.87 27.65
C VAL A 255 8.58 9.98 26.75
N ASP A 256 9.57 9.18 27.11
CA ASP A 256 10.78 8.85 26.36
C ASP A 256 10.60 7.44 25.78
N LEU A 257 10.75 7.27 24.47
CA LEU A 257 10.59 5.98 23.79
C LEU A 257 11.85 5.12 23.83
N ASN A 258 13.01 5.72 24.12
CA ASN A 258 14.34 5.13 23.92
C ASN A 258 15.04 4.78 25.25
N GLY A 259 14.68 5.47 26.34
CA GLY A 259 15.28 5.32 27.67
C GLY A 259 16.55 6.14 27.89
N ASP A 260 16.73 7.22 27.12
CA ASP A 260 17.89 8.12 27.19
C ASP A 260 17.64 9.40 28.03
N GLY A 261 16.41 9.58 28.52
CA GLY A 261 15.96 10.72 29.31
C GLY A 261 15.39 11.89 28.50
N ALA A 262 15.34 11.79 27.17
CA ALA A 262 14.74 12.82 26.30
C ALA A 262 13.25 12.56 26.08
N ALA A 263 12.41 13.58 26.31
CA ALA A 263 10.98 13.46 26.06
C ALA A 263 10.65 13.54 24.56
N ASP A 264 10.16 12.45 23.98
CA ASP A 264 9.71 12.37 22.59
C ASP A 264 8.30 12.96 22.38
N GLY A 265 7.49 13.01 23.44
CA GLY A 265 6.16 13.62 23.42
C GLY A 265 5.22 13.09 24.51
N SER A 266 3.96 13.48 24.42
CA SER A 266 2.93 13.13 25.41
C SER A 266 2.00 12.03 24.92
N VAL A 267 1.65 11.11 25.81
CA VAL A 267 0.68 10.04 25.59
C VAL A 267 -0.39 10.01 26.69
N HIS A 268 -1.58 9.50 26.39
CA HIS A 268 -2.64 9.37 27.39
C HIS A 268 -2.36 8.19 28.33
N ASN A 269 -2.26 8.47 29.64
CA ASN A 269 -1.62 7.57 30.60
C ASN A 269 -2.45 6.35 31.01
N SER A 270 -3.76 6.36 30.73
CA SER A 270 -4.63 5.16 30.85
C SER A 270 -4.22 4.00 29.94
N TYR A 271 -3.31 4.23 28.98
CA TYR A 271 -2.76 3.21 28.09
C TYR A 271 -1.31 2.81 28.45
N LEU A 272 -0.85 3.15 29.66
CA LEU A 272 0.44 2.78 30.21
C LEU A 272 0.25 1.84 31.42
N VAL A 273 0.93 0.69 31.41
CA VAL A 273 0.99 -0.22 32.59
C VAL A 273 2.45 -0.45 33.00
N PRO A 274 2.80 -0.57 34.29
CA PRO A 274 4.17 -0.81 34.72
C PRO A 274 4.78 -2.05 34.04
N ALA A 275 6.03 -1.94 33.57
CA ALA A 275 6.73 -3.05 32.93
C ALA A 275 7.31 -4.01 33.98
N ALA A 276 7.05 -5.31 33.84
CA ALA A 276 7.48 -6.32 34.81
C ALA A 276 9.00 -6.22 35.11
N GLY A 277 9.33 -5.98 36.38
CA GLY A 277 10.67 -5.63 36.84
C GLY A 277 10.77 -4.24 37.48
N SER A 278 9.79 -3.34 37.23
CA SER A 278 9.66 -2.09 37.98
C SER A 278 9.04 -2.33 39.36
N SER A 279 9.72 -1.88 40.42
CA SER A 279 9.23 -1.98 41.80
C SER A 279 8.25 -0.86 42.13
N HIS A 280 6.98 -1.00 41.74
CA HIS A 280 5.90 -0.30 42.41
C HIS A 280 5.60 -1.01 43.73
N ALA A 281 6.20 -0.51 44.82
CA ALA A 281 5.76 -0.84 46.17
C ALA A 281 4.32 -0.33 46.34
N GLY A 282 3.37 -1.24 46.55
CA GLY A 282 1.98 -0.86 46.73
C GLY A 282 1.76 -0.08 48.03
N ALA A 283 1.06 1.04 47.93
CA ALA A 283 0.30 1.59 49.04
C ALA A 283 -1.18 1.30 48.76
N ALA A 284 -1.72 0.28 49.41
CA ALA A 284 -3.15 0.20 49.62
C ALA A 284 -3.49 1.14 50.78
N ASP A 285 -4.42 2.06 50.56
CA ASP A 285 -5.33 2.48 51.62
C ASP A 285 -6.67 2.80 50.96
N GLY A 286 -7.73 2.22 51.51
CA GLY A 286 -9.10 2.47 51.06
C GLY A 286 -9.81 3.37 52.06
N ALA A 287 -10.68 4.24 51.55
CA ALA A 287 -11.82 4.74 52.30
C ALA A 287 -12.91 5.17 51.32
N ASP A 288 -14.15 4.85 51.68
CA ASP A 288 -15.38 5.23 50.99
C ASP A 288 -15.55 6.75 50.84
N ILE A 289 -16.42 7.19 49.91
CA ILE A 289 -17.71 7.81 50.29
C ILE A 289 -18.60 8.10 49.06
N GLU A 290 -19.78 7.48 49.12
CA GLU A 290 -21.12 7.91 48.67
C GLU A 290 -21.44 8.26 47.20
N ALA A 291 -22.61 7.75 46.81
CA ALA A 291 -23.35 8.14 45.62
C ALA A 291 -24.24 9.35 45.88
N GLN A 292 -24.58 10.11 44.83
CA GLN A 292 -25.84 10.83 44.77
C GLN A 292 -26.39 10.92 43.34
N GLN A 293 -27.68 10.62 43.19
CA GLN A 293 -28.45 10.74 41.95
C GLN A 293 -29.24 12.06 41.94
N ALA A 294 -29.16 12.83 40.85
CA ALA A 294 -30.17 13.74 40.28
C ALA A 294 -29.50 14.52 39.12
N GLY A 295 -30.13 14.86 38.00
CA GLY A 295 -31.46 14.56 37.44
C GLY A 295 -31.52 15.06 35.97
N GLN A 296 -32.39 14.48 35.15
CA GLN A 296 -32.65 14.84 33.73
C GLN A 296 -33.46 16.16 33.58
N PRO A 297 -33.86 16.66 32.37
CA PRO A 297 -33.62 16.19 30.98
C PRO A 297 -33.23 17.28 29.92
N GLY A 298 -32.88 16.82 28.70
CA GLY A 298 -33.50 17.38 27.47
C GLY A 298 -32.60 18.09 26.44
N GLY A 299 -32.90 17.85 25.15
CA GLY A 299 -32.27 18.51 23.99
C GLY A 299 -31.46 17.52 23.14
N GLY A 300 -31.84 17.33 21.88
CA GLY A 300 -31.23 16.33 20.99
C GLY A 300 -30.48 16.94 19.82
N GLU A 301 -29.52 16.19 19.28
CA GLU A 301 -28.95 16.33 17.93
C GLU A 301 -28.16 15.06 17.61
N GLU A 302 -28.79 14.08 16.95
CA GLU A 302 -28.06 12.99 16.29
C GLU A 302 -27.80 13.38 14.83
N SER A 303 -26.57 13.78 14.53
CA SER A 303 -26.05 13.85 13.17
C SER A 303 -24.66 13.22 13.10
N ALA A 304 -24.39 12.50 12.01
CA ALA A 304 -23.09 11.92 11.65
C ALA A 304 -22.31 11.20 12.79
N ALA A 305 -22.83 10.06 13.26
CA ALA A 305 -22.05 9.17 14.12
C ALA A 305 -20.85 8.58 13.35
N GLU A 306 -19.64 9.07 13.65
CA GLU A 306 -18.39 8.43 13.23
C GLU A 306 -18.37 6.95 13.67
N PHE A 307 -17.93 6.07 12.76
CA PHE A 307 -17.70 4.65 13.07
C PHE A 307 -16.53 4.50 14.06
N ARG A 308 -16.83 4.58 15.36
CA ARG A 308 -15.89 4.29 16.43
C ARG A 308 -15.60 2.78 16.46
N PHE A 309 -14.37 2.42 16.08
CA PHE A 309 -13.86 1.05 16.14
C PHE A 309 -13.79 0.57 17.61
N LEU A 310 -14.76 -0.24 18.02
CA LEU A 310 -14.72 -0.99 19.28
C LEU A 310 -13.92 -2.28 19.05
N ASN A 311 -12.70 -2.34 19.58
CA ASN A 311 -11.71 -3.32 19.14
C ASN A 311 -11.64 -4.57 20.04
N THR A 312 -12.44 -5.57 19.69
CA THR A 312 -12.31 -7.00 20.04
C THR A 312 -11.86 -7.77 18.78
N HIS A 313 -11.10 -8.87 18.86
CA HIS A 313 -10.41 -9.54 19.98
C HIS A 313 -9.12 -10.25 19.47
N HIS A 314 -8.35 -10.90 20.36
CA HIS A 314 -7.18 -11.76 20.08
C HIS A 314 -5.91 -11.10 19.49
N SER A 315 -4.72 -11.48 20.00
CA SER A 315 -3.42 -10.94 19.55
C SER A 315 -2.68 -11.91 18.63
N ALA A 316 -2.11 -11.40 17.54
CA ALA A 316 -1.39 -12.18 16.53
C ALA A 316 0.02 -12.67 16.97
N THR A 317 0.36 -12.67 18.26
CA THR A 317 1.70 -12.99 18.78
C THR A 317 2.00 -14.48 18.90
N ASP A 318 1.00 -15.35 18.80
CA ASP A 318 1.13 -16.79 19.05
C ASP A 318 1.28 -17.63 17.77
N LEU A 319 1.34 -17.01 16.58
CA LEU A 319 1.43 -17.72 15.30
C LEU A 319 2.88 -17.87 14.81
N VAL A 320 3.26 -19.10 14.43
CA VAL A 320 4.61 -19.45 13.92
C VAL A 320 4.61 -19.55 12.38
N GLU A 321 5.57 -18.94 11.68
CA GLU A 321 5.69 -19.08 10.21
C GLU A 321 6.07 -20.51 9.84
N ASP A 322 5.24 -21.16 9.02
CA ASP A 322 5.52 -22.46 8.43
C ASP A 322 5.30 -22.40 6.91
N ARG A 323 6.41 -22.34 6.17
CA ARG A 323 6.39 -22.28 4.70
C ARG A 323 5.90 -23.57 4.04
N SER A 324 5.86 -24.68 4.77
CA SER A 324 5.35 -25.97 4.31
C SER A 324 3.85 -26.16 4.56
N LEU A 325 3.23 -25.30 5.39
CA LEU A 325 1.81 -25.38 5.75
C LEU A 325 0.93 -25.41 4.48
N PRO A 326 0.14 -26.48 4.24
CA PRO A 326 -0.74 -26.54 3.09
C PRO A 326 -1.82 -25.45 3.15
N VAL A 327 -1.93 -24.64 2.09
CA VAL A 327 -2.98 -23.64 1.94
C VAL A 327 -4.21 -24.34 1.36
N VAL A 328 -5.22 -24.57 2.19
CA VAL A 328 -6.48 -25.24 1.84
C VAL A 328 -7.62 -24.61 2.65
N LEU A 329 -8.70 -24.24 1.99
CA LEU A 329 -9.94 -23.78 2.66
C LEU A 329 -10.48 -24.88 3.59
N ASP A 330 -10.96 -24.53 4.78
CA ASP A 330 -11.57 -25.50 5.67
C ASP A 330 -13.00 -25.80 5.24
N LEU A 331 -13.22 -26.84 4.44
CA LEU A 331 -14.55 -27.22 3.93
C LEU A 331 -15.59 -27.51 5.05
N GLN A 332 -15.17 -27.71 6.30
CA GLN A 332 -16.06 -27.96 7.44
C GLN A 332 -16.51 -26.68 8.18
N HIS A 333 -15.98 -25.51 7.81
CA HIS A 333 -16.37 -24.25 8.44
C HIS A 333 -17.67 -23.68 7.85
N ASP A 334 -18.67 -23.55 8.71
CA ASP A 334 -20.03 -23.10 8.42
C ASP A 334 -20.30 -21.73 9.07
N PRO A 335 -20.42 -20.62 8.30
CA PRO A 335 -20.66 -19.29 8.88
C PRO A 335 -22.05 -19.10 9.54
N PHE A 336 -22.98 -20.03 9.30
CA PHE A 336 -24.34 -20.03 9.83
C PHE A 336 -24.78 -21.45 10.21
N ARG A 337 -25.72 -21.56 11.16
CA ARG A 337 -26.30 -22.85 11.54
C ARG A 337 -27.12 -23.43 10.38
N GLY A 338 -27.01 -24.73 10.15
CA GLY A 338 -27.70 -25.41 9.06
C GLY A 338 -27.20 -25.03 7.66
N TRP A 339 -25.95 -24.54 7.56
CA TRP A 339 -25.29 -24.25 6.28
C TRP A 339 -25.26 -25.51 5.41
N GLN A 340 -25.77 -25.39 4.19
CA GLN A 340 -25.81 -26.50 3.25
C GLN A 340 -25.65 -25.99 1.83
N ILE A 341 -24.66 -26.52 1.11
CA ILE A 341 -24.52 -26.34 -0.33
C ILE A 341 -25.29 -27.47 -1.04
N SER A 342 -26.08 -27.11 -2.05
CA SER A 342 -26.91 -28.02 -2.83
C SER A 342 -26.83 -27.68 -4.31
N ARG A 343 -27.29 -28.60 -5.18
CA ARG A 343 -27.23 -28.45 -6.64
C ARG A 343 -28.59 -28.80 -7.27
N ASP A 344 -29.07 -27.96 -8.19
CA ASP A 344 -30.31 -28.24 -8.93
C ASP A 344 -30.08 -29.13 -10.17
N THR A 345 -31.18 -29.55 -10.79
CA THR A 345 -31.19 -30.37 -12.02
C THR A 345 -30.63 -29.65 -13.25
N ARG A 346 -30.42 -28.33 -13.19
CA ARG A 346 -29.75 -27.52 -14.23
C ARG A 346 -28.27 -27.32 -13.94
N GLY A 347 -27.76 -27.97 -12.89
CA GLY A 347 -26.36 -27.92 -12.48
C GLY A 347 -25.94 -26.65 -11.76
N ARG A 348 -26.89 -25.78 -11.37
CA ARG A 348 -26.63 -24.58 -10.55
C ARG A 348 -26.46 -24.97 -9.09
N PHE A 349 -25.56 -24.30 -8.39
CA PHE A 349 -25.28 -24.47 -6.97
C PHE A 349 -25.97 -23.38 -6.16
N PHE A 350 -26.43 -23.75 -4.97
CA PHE A 350 -27.12 -22.88 -4.02
C PHE A 350 -26.59 -23.14 -2.62
N VAL A 351 -26.56 -22.12 -1.78
CA VAL A 351 -26.36 -22.27 -0.33
C VAL A 351 -27.65 -21.91 0.41
N THR A 352 -27.94 -22.67 1.45
CA THR A 352 -29.03 -22.43 2.42
C THR A 352 -28.50 -22.42 3.84
N TRP A 353 -29.14 -21.66 4.74
CA TRP A 353 -28.90 -21.72 6.19
C TRP A 353 -30.16 -21.41 7.00
N GLU A 354 -30.16 -21.71 8.30
CA GLU A 354 -31.28 -21.43 9.19
C GLU A 354 -31.59 -19.91 9.26
N GLY A 355 -32.86 -19.55 9.06
CA GLY A 355 -33.32 -18.16 9.03
C GLY A 355 -33.26 -17.49 7.65
N GLN A 356 -32.62 -18.12 6.66
CA GLN A 356 -32.64 -17.62 5.28
C GLN A 356 -34.00 -17.86 4.62
N SER A 357 -34.58 -16.82 4.01
CA SER A 357 -35.91 -16.88 3.39
C SER A 357 -35.92 -17.53 2.00
N THR A 358 -34.83 -17.41 1.24
CA THR A 358 -34.67 -18.02 -0.10
C THR A 358 -33.23 -18.51 -0.30
N PRO A 359 -33.01 -19.68 -0.94
CA PRO A 359 -31.67 -20.17 -1.24
C PRO A 359 -30.85 -19.18 -2.08
N LEU A 360 -29.65 -18.85 -1.62
CA LEU A 360 -28.73 -17.98 -2.32
C LEU A 360 -28.01 -18.77 -3.42
N THR A 361 -28.20 -18.38 -4.67
CA THR A 361 -27.52 -19.04 -5.80
C THR A 361 -26.03 -18.72 -5.77
N ILE A 362 -25.18 -19.74 -5.80
CA ILE A 362 -23.71 -19.60 -5.84
C ILE A 362 -23.23 -19.38 -7.27
N GLY A 363 -23.85 -20.07 -8.24
CA GLY A 363 -23.49 -20.00 -9.66
C GLY A 363 -23.64 -21.35 -10.34
N LYS A 364 -22.92 -21.56 -11.44
CA LYS A 364 -22.80 -22.86 -12.14
C LYS A 364 -21.39 -23.06 -12.67
N SER A 365 -21.03 -24.30 -13.00
CA SER A 365 -19.81 -24.56 -13.76
C SER A 365 -19.88 -23.90 -15.13
N VAL A 366 -18.79 -23.23 -15.52
CA VAL A 366 -18.54 -22.61 -16.82
C VAL A 366 -17.19 -23.13 -17.31
N SER A 367 -17.11 -23.42 -18.60
CA SER A 367 -15.88 -23.80 -19.30
C SER A 367 -15.57 -22.73 -20.35
N TYR A 368 -14.29 -22.36 -20.47
CA TYR A 368 -13.82 -21.37 -21.42
C TYR A 368 -12.51 -21.83 -22.07
N THR A 369 -12.38 -21.67 -23.38
CA THR A 369 -11.18 -22.04 -24.14
C THR A 369 -10.49 -20.80 -24.69
N TYR A 370 -9.22 -20.64 -24.36
CA TYR A 370 -8.32 -19.65 -24.92
C TYR A 370 -7.67 -20.25 -26.18
N ASP A 371 -8.36 -20.16 -27.33
CA ASP A 371 -7.92 -20.74 -28.60
C ASP A 371 -6.48 -20.34 -28.98
N SER A 372 -6.09 -19.09 -28.70
CA SER A 372 -4.75 -18.55 -28.96
C SER A 372 -3.63 -19.17 -28.12
N ARG A 373 -3.97 -19.92 -27.06
CA ARG A 373 -3.02 -20.62 -26.18
C ARG A 373 -3.27 -22.14 -26.09
N GLY A 374 -4.39 -22.64 -26.62
CA GLY A 374 -4.79 -24.05 -26.48
C GLY A 374 -5.11 -24.47 -25.04
N ILE A 375 -5.51 -23.51 -24.18
CA ILE A 375 -5.82 -23.74 -22.77
C ILE A 375 -7.33 -23.70 -22.59
N THR A 376 -7.92 -24.74 -22.01
CA THR A 376 -9.30 -24.72 -21.50
C THR A 376 -9.28 -24.64 -19.98
N THR A 377 -10.01 -23.68 -19.43
CA THR A 377 -10.27 -23.53 -17.99
C THR A 377 -11.72 -23.85 -17.67
N VAL A 378 -11.96 -24.36 -16.46
CA VAL A 378 -13.28 -24.67 -15.92
C VAL A 378 -13.33 -24.15 -14.48
N GLY A 379 -14.42 -23.48 -14.13
CA GLY A 379 -14.67 -22.95 -12.79
C GLY A 379 -16.10 -22.44 -12.63
N LEU A 380 -16.34 -21.67 -11.59
CA LEU A 380 -17.65 -21.12 -11.21
C LEU A 380 -17.93 -19.81 -11.94
N GLY A 381 -19.11 -19.70 -12.53
CA GLY A 381 -19.64 -18.42 -13.03
C GLY A 381 -21.00 -18.07 -12.41
N ARG A 382 -21.10 -16.86 -11.87
CA ARG A 382 -22.34 -16.19 -11.43
C ARG A 382 -22.45 -14.84 -12.14
N PRO A 383 -22.93 -14.80 -13.40
CA PRO A 383 -23.09 -13.56 -14.14
C PRO A 383 -24.31 -12.77 -13.65
N SER A 384 -24.26 -11.43 -13.72
CA SER A 384 -25.35 -10.54 -13.27
C SER A 384 -26.58 -10.49 -14.17
N TYR A 385 -26.53 -11.10 -15.35
CA TYR A 385 -27.71 -11.28 -16.21
C TYR A 385 -28.51 -12.54 -15.85
N ASP A 386 -28.04 -13.37 -14.90
CA ASP A 386 -28.90 -14.40 -14.31
C ASP A 386 -30.04 -13.73 -13.53
N ARG A 387 -31.20 -14.37 -13.54
CA ARG A 387 -32.42 -13.88 -12.83
C ARG A 387 -32.64 -14.67 -11.54
N THR A 388 -31.57 -15.15 -10.92
CA THR A 388 -31.65 -15.91 -9.66
C THR A 388 -31.76 -14.98 -8.45
N PRO A 389 -32.32 -15.45 -7.32
CA PRO A 389 -32.31 -14.68 -6.08
C PRO A 389 -30.89 -14.35 -5.58
N GLY A 390 -30.79 -13.31 -4.74
CA GLY A 390 -29.54 -12.92 -4.07
C GLY A 390 -28.53 -12.15 -4.93
N HIS A 391 -29.02 -11.43 -5.95
CA HIS A 391 -28.24 -10.37 -6.60
C HIS A 391 -28.36 -9.08 -5.77
N VAL A 392 -27.24 -8.48 -5.40
CA VAL A 392 -27.19 -7.23 -4.63
C VAL A 392 -26.60 -6.15 -5.53
N ARG A 393 -27.42 -5.19 -5.93
CA ARG A 393 -27.02 -4.16 -6.91
C ARG A 393 -26.26 -3.02 -6.24
N PHE A 394 -25.40 -2.39 -7.01
CA PHE A 394 -24.77 -1.11 -6.70
C PHE A 394 -25.57 0.00 -7.37
N GLU A 395 -26.46 0.64 -6.62
CA GLU A 395 -27.22 1.80 -7.06
C GLU A 395 -26.61 3.08 -6.45
N PRO A 396 -26.02 3.99 -7.25
CA PRO A 396 -25.28 5.17 -6.76
C PRO A 396 -26.02 6.00 -5.70
N ASP A 397 -27.33 6.17 -5.89
CA ASP A 397 -28.22 6.94 -5.02
C ASP A 397 -28.18 6.46 -3.55
N GLU A 398 -27.95 5.17 -3.30
CA GLU A 398 -27.83 4.59 -1.94
C GLU A 398 -26.52 4.96 -1.22
N TRP A 399 -25.53 5.43 -1.98
CA TRP A 399 -24.16 5.66 -1.53
C TRP A 399 -23.76 7.15 -1.55
N ASN A 400 -24.54 8.01 -2.24
CA ASN A 400 -24.19 9.41 -2.44
C ASN A 400 -24.04 10.18 -1.11
N ASP A 401 -24.89 9.93 -0.11
CA ASP A 401 -24.79 10.55 1.23
C ASP A 401 -23.48 10.23 1.97
N GLN A 402 -22.80 9.15 1.58
CA GLN A 402 -21.57 8.66 2.22
C GLN A 402 -20.30 8.96 1.41
N PHE A 403 -20.43 9.27 0.12
CA PHE A 403 -19.32 9.35 -0.83
C PHE A 403 -19.46 10.50 -1.84
N ASP A 404 -20.31 11.50 -1.57
CA ASP A 404 -20.71 12.55 -2.53
C ASP A 404 -21.14 11.94 -3.88
N HIS A 405 -20.83 12.58 -5.01
CA HIS A 405 -21.14 12.07 -6.35
C HIS A 405 -20.08 11.09 -6.92
N TRP A 406 -19.14 10.58 -6.11
CA TRP A 406 -18.22 9.53 -6.55
C TRP A 406 -18.91 8.22 -7.01
N PRO A 407 -20.03 7.77 -6.40
CA PRO A 407 -20.78 6.60 -6.88
C PRO A 407 -21.32 6.76 -8.31
N GLU A 408 -21.72 7.98 -8.71
CA GLU A 408 -22.16 8.30 -10.08
C GLU A 408 -21.02 8.08 -11.09
N LEU A 409 -19.82 8.58 -10.76
CA LEU A 409 -18.61 8.45 -11.58
C LEU A 409 -18.12 6.99 -11.67
N LEU A 410 -18.33 6.21 -10.60
CA LEU A 410 -17.96 4.80 -10.50
C LEU A 410 -18.89 3.87 -11.29
N PHE A 411 -20.18 4.21 -11.38
CA PHE A 411 -21.21 3.34 -11.97
C PHE A 411 -20.89 2.81 -13.37
N PRO A 412 -20.37 3.60 -14.35
CA PRO A 412 -20.06 3.07 -15.67
C PRO A 412 -18.97 1.99 -15.67
N THR A 413 -18.01 2.07 -14.73
CA THR A 413 -17.02 1.00 -14.54
C THR A 413 -17.70 -0.23 -13.95
N ALA A 414 -18.46 -0.07 -12.87
CA ALA A 414 -19.17 -1.17 -12.23
C ALA A 414 -20.15 -1.89 -13.16
N HIS A 415 -20.87 -1.14 -13.99
CA HIS A 415 -21.78 -1.66 -15.00
C HIS A 415 -21.03 -2.45 -16.09
N ALA A 416 -19.85 -1.99 -16.51
CA ALA A 416 -19.02 -2.71 -17.48
C ALA A 416 -18.40 -4.01 -16.94
N GLU A 417 -17.97 -4.02 -15.67
CA GLU A 417 -17.34 -5.20 -15.05
C GLU A 417 -18.36 -6.26 -14.62
N SER A 418 -19.50 -5.82 -14.06
CA SER A 418 -20.43 -6.72 -13.36
C SER A 418 -21.90 -6.44 -13.63
N GLY A 419 -22.27 -5.46 -14.46
CA GLY A 419 -23.65 -4.96 -14.46
C GLY A 419 -24.06 -4.34 -13.11
N ALA A 420 -23.09 -3.73 -12.42
CA ALA A 420 -23.23 -3.08 -11.12
C ALA A 420 -23.82 -4.00 -10.04
N ASP A 421 -23.16 -5.13 -9.77
CA ASP A 421 -23.68 -6.19 -8.90
C ASP A 421 -22.58 -6.80 -8.00
N PHE A 422 -22.74 -6.61 -6.68
CA PHE A 422 -21.82 -7.11 -5.67
C PHE A 422 -21.75 -8.65 -5.61
N SER A 423 -22.79 -9.34 -6.08
CA SER A 423 -22.92 -10.80 -6.03
C SER A 423 -22.33 -11.52 -7.25
N VAL A 424 -21.58 -10.83 -8.13
CA VAL A 424 -20.94 -11.46 -9.29
C VAL A 424 -19.61 -12.11 -8.89
N ILE A 425 -19.46 -13.37 -9.29
CA ILE A 425 -18.25 -14.17 -9.10
C ILE A 425 -17.90 -14.85 -10.42
N ASN A 426 -16.63 -14.78 -10.84
CA ASN A 426 -16.10 -15.59 -11.92
C ASN A 426 -14.77 -16.23 -11.48
N ALA A 427 -14.62 -17.53 -11.70
CA ALA A 427 -13.41 -18.30 -11.42
C ALA A 427 -13.08 -19.29 -12.57
N TRP A 428 -13.82 -19.19 -13.68
CA TRP A 428 -13.64 -20.01 -14.88
C TRP A 428 -12.53 -19.52 -15.83
N ASP A 429 -11.82 -18.45 -15.48
CA ASP A 429 -10.90 -17.71 -16.36
C ASP A 429 -9.45 -17.68 -15.80
N LEU A 430 -8.54 -17.02 -16.53
CA LEU A 430 -7.13 -16.88 -16.12
C LEU A 430 -6.93 -15.98 -14.89
N ALA A 431 -7.89 -15.14 -14.51
CA ALA A 431 -7.81 -14.38 -13.26
C ALA A 431 -8.00 -15.27 -12.01
N GLY A 432 -8.56 -16.47 -12.19
CA GLY A 432 -8.69 -17.54 -11.18
C GLY A 432 -9.78 -17.29 -10.15
N LEU A 433 -9.95 -16.05 -9.72
CA LEU A 433 -11.15 -15.54 -9.07
C LEU A 433 -11.25 -14.02 -9.30
N THR A 434 -12.42 -13.55 -9.71
CA THR A 434 -12.87 -12.16 -9.63
C THR A 434 -14.18 -12.07 -8.85
N VAL A 435 -14.31 -11.04 -8.01
CA VAL A 435 -15.49 -10.87 -7.14
C VAL A 435 -15.99 -9.42 -7.06
N GLY A 436 -17.29 -9.26 -6.87
CA GLY A 436 -17.92 -7.99 -6.54
C GLY A 436 -18.17 -7.07 -7.74
N PHE A 437 -18.75 -5.90 -7.45
CA PHE A 437 -19.33 -5.02 -8.46
C PHE A 437 -18.30 -4.37 -9.41
N ILE A 438 -17.01 -4.39 -9.05
CA ILE A 438 -15.87 -3.97 -9.90
C ILE A 438 -14.91 -5.13 -10.25
N GLN A 439 -15.32 -6.39 -10.02
CA GLN A 439 -14.56 -7.60 -10.36
C GLN A 439 -13.09 -7.61 -9.86
N LEU A 440 -12.91 -7.40 -8.55
CA LEU A 440 -11.59 -7.46 -7.91
C LEU A 440 -10.91 -8.83 -8.14
N ALA A 441 -9.75 -8.83 -8.77
CA ALA A 441 -9.06 -10.05 -9.20
C ALA A 441 -8.07 -10.60 -8.17
N ALA A 442 -8.00 -11.94 -8.04
CA ALA A 442 -7.10 -12.64 -7.13
C ALA A 442 -5.65 -12.78 -7.65
N HIS A 443 -5.45 -12.81 -8.97
CA HIS A 443 -4.12 -13.04 -9.57
C HIS A 443 -3.16 -11.83 -9.51
N THR A 444 -3.66 -10.63 -9.20
CA THR A 444 -2.89 -9.37 -9.13
C THR A 444 -2.51 -9.03 -7.68
N SER A 445 -1.54 -8.12 -7.50
CA SER A 445 -1.23 -7.55 -6.17
C SER A 445 -2.14 -6.39 -5.76
N ASP A 446 -2.93 -5.86 -6.69
CA ASP A 446 -3.45 -4.49 -6.61
C ASP A 446 -4.96 -4.44 -6.32
N ASP A 447 -5.67 -5.56 -6.54
CA ASP A 447 -7.14 -5.63 -6.47
C ASP A 447 -7.66 -6.36 -5.22
N LEU A 448 -7.76 -7.69 -5.25
CA LEU A 448 -8.47 -8.45 -4.21
C LEU A 448 -7.66 -8.61 -2.90
N ILE A 449 -6.33 -8.73 -2.98
CA ILE A 449 -5.47 -8.84 -1.80
C ILE A 449 -5.55 -7.57 -0.92
N PRO A 450 -5.33 -6.34 -1.45
CA PRO A 450 -5.53 -5.11 -0.67
C PRO A 450 -6.94 -5.00 -0.07
N PHE A 451 -7.96 -5.48 -0.77
CA PHE A 451 -9.33 -5.46 -0.25
C PHE A 451 -9.52 -6.44 0.92
N PHE A 452 -9.05 -7.69 0.84
CA PHE A 452 -9.07 -8.61 1.98
C PHE A 452 -8.30 -8.06 3.19
N LYS A 453 -7.19 -7.36 2.97
CA LYS A 453 -6.44 -6.69 4.04
C LYS A 453 -7.26 -5.57 4.70
N LYS A 454 -7.96 -4.75 3.90
CA LYS A 454 -8.93 -3.76 4.42
C LYS A 454 -10.08 -4.44 5.19
N LEU A 455 -10.66 -5.53 4.69
CA LEU A 455 -11.74 -6.28 5.34
C LEU A 455 -11.31 -6.86 6.70
N ILE A 456 -10.19 -7.58 6.78
CA ILE A 456 -9.72 -8.19 8.03
C ILE A 456 -9.39 -7.11 9.09
N ALA A 457 -8.81 -5.99 8.66
CA ALA A 457 -8.48 -4.90 9.58
C ALA A 457 -9.71 -4.12 10.07
N ALA A 458 -10.72 -3.91 9.22
CA ALA A 458 -11.88 -3.07 9.56
C ALA A 458 -13.07 -3.86 10.12
N LEU A 459 -13.20 -5.14 9.78
CA LEU A 459 -14.31 -6.03 10.16
C LEU A 459 -13.78 -7.39 10.70
N PRO A 460 -12.93 -7.40 11.75
CA PRO A 460 -12.27 -8.62 12.22
C PRO A 460 -13.24 -9.74 12.59
N ASP A 461 -14.35 -9.43 13.29
CA ASP A 461 -15.35 -10.43 13.68
C ASP A 461 -16.09 -11.04 12.46
N GLU A 462 -16.32 -10.25 11.41
CA GLU A 462 -16.94 -10.75 10.17
C GLU A 462 -15.92 -11.55 9.35
N ALA A 463 -14.67 -11.09 9.28
CA ALA A 463 -13.60 -11.82 8.63
C ALA A 463 -13.34 -13.19 9.29
N GLU A 464 -13.31 -13.25 10.63
CA GLU A 464 -13.25 -14.48 11.42
C GLU A 464 -14.46 -15.39 11.12
N ARG A 465 -15.66 -14.80 10.96
CA ARG A 465 -16.88 -15.57 10.66
C ARG A 465 -16.88 -16.18 9.25
N TYR A 466 -16.38 -15.47 8.24
CA TYR A 466 -16.46 -15.91 6.84
C TYR A 466 -15.19 -16.58 6.31
N PHE A 467 -14.01 -16.20 6.81
CA PHE A 467 -12.72 -16.74 6.40
C PHE A 467 -11.77 -16.83 7.61
N PRO A 468 -12.07 -17.66 8.63
CA PRO A 468 -11.22 -17.81 9.81
C PRO A 468 -9.81 -18.30 9.48
N GLU A 469 -9.60 -18.89 8.31
CA GLU A 469 -8.30 -19.30 7.80
C GLU A 469 -7.43 -18.12 7.37
N LEU A 470 -7.99 -16.92 7.18
CA LEU A 470 -7.27 -15.72 6.75
C LEU A 470 -7.00 -14.77 7.92
N THR A 471 -5.82 -14.17 7.95
CA THR A 471 -5.43 -13.20 8.98
C THR A 471 -4.37 -12.22 8.47
N LEU A 472 -4.04 -11.22 9.29
CA LEU A 472 -2.93 -10.30 9.04
C LEU A 472 -1.79 -10.56 10.03
N VAL A 473 -0.60 -10.84 9.52
CA VAL A 473 0.64 -10.89 10.31
C VAL A 473 1.56 -9.81 9.79
N ASN A 474 1.93 -8.84 10.64
CA ASN A 474 2.73 -7.67 10.28
C ASN A 474 2.20 -6.86 9.08
N GLY A 475 0.89 -6.92 8.82
CA GLY A 475 0.25 -6.28 7.66
C GLY A 475 0.36 -7.06 6.35
N GLU A 476 0.86 -8.30 6.35
CA GLU A 476 0.80 -9.25 5.23
C GLU A 476 -0.39 -10.21 5.40
N LEU A 477 -1.11 -10.47 4.31
CA LEU A 477 -2.21 -11.42 4.24
C LEU A 477 -1.68 -12.85 4.32
N CYS A 478 -2.14 -13.57 5.34
CA CYS A 478 -1.64 -14.90 5.69
C CYS A 478 -2.79 -15.90 5.83
N TYR A 479 -2.55 -17.12 5.38
CA TYR A 479 -3.29 -18.29 5.80
C TYR A 479 -2.82 -18.71 7.20
N ARG A 480 -3.71 -19.07 8.11
CA ARG A 480 -3.40 -19.60 9.43
C ARG A 480 -4.15 -20.90 9.71
N ARG A 481 -3.50 -21.82 10.42
CA ARG A 481 -4.11 -23.06 10.91
C ARG A 481 -3.29 -23.61 12.08
N SER A 482 -3.96 -24.06 13.14
CA SER A 482 -3.35 -24.77 14.28
C SER A 482 -2.10 -24.09 14.87
N GLY A 483 -2.15 -22.78 15.14
CA GLY A 483 -1.03 -22.01 15.70
C GLY A 483 0.09 -21.68 14.70
N LYS A 484 -0.06 -22.02 13.42
CA LYS A 484 0.89 -21.72 12.34
C LYS A 484 0.30 -20.75 11.33
N TYR A 485 1.16 -20.06 10.58
CA TYR A 485 0.76 -19.24 9.44
C TYR A 485 1.68 -19.41 8.22
N ARG A 486 1.14 -19.11 7.05
CA ARG A 486 1.85 -19.05 5.76
C ARG A 486 1.38 -17.82 4.98
N ARG A 487 2.33 -17.05 4.47
CA ARG A 487 2.06 -15.83 3.70
C ARG A 487 1.45 -16.16 2.34
N LEU A 488 0.41 -15.43 1.95
CA LEU A 488 -0.28 -15.59 0.67
C LEU A 488 0.21 -14.58 -0.38
N GLU A 489 0.77 -13.45 0.06
CA GLU A 489 1.38 -12.41 -0.80
C GLU A 489 2.74 -12.82 -1.41
N VAL A 490 2.93 -14.11 -1.72
CA VAL A 490 4.15 -14.63 -2.36
C VAL A 490 3.96 -14.76 -3.87
N ARG A 491 5.04 -14.50 -4.62
CA ARG A 491 5.09 -14.86 -6.04
C ARG A 491 5.32 -16.36 -6.17
N TRP A 492 4.36 -17.03 -6.80
CA TRP A 492 4.37 -18.40 -7.34
C TRP A 492 5.08 -19.53 -6.55
N PRO A 493 4.33 -20.58 -6.15
CA PRO A 493 4.90 -21.91 -5.97
C PRO A 493 4.21 -23.01 -6.82
N ALA A 494 5.01 -23.60 -7.70
CA ALA A 494 5.07 -24.98 -8.24
C ALA A 494 3.82 -25.80 -8.69
N GLU A 495 2.56 -25.49 -8.34
CA GLU A 495 1.45 -26.49 -8.44
C GLU A 495 0.24 -26.12 -9.33
N ASP A 496 0.15 -24.91 -9.90
CA ASP A 496 -0.97 -24.52 -10.79
C ASP A 496 -0.70 -24.96 -12.25
N PRO A 497 -1.66 -25.63 -12.94
CA PRO A 497 -1.50 -26.04 -14.35
C PRO A 497 -1.52 -24.89 -15.37
N VAL A 498 -1.86 -23.66 -14.97
CA VAL A 498 -1.76 -22.47 -15.82
C VAL A 498 -0.31 -21.93 -15.85
N PRO A 499 0.24 -21.54 -17.02
CA PRO A 499 1.60 -21.01 -17.12
C PRO A 499 1.93 -19.84 -16.16
N ASN A 500 3.12 -19.91 -15.57
CA ASN A 500 3.59 -19.01 -14.50
C ASN A 500 3.68 -17.52 -14.92
N ASP A 501 3.66 -17.20 -16.22
CA ASP A 501 3.67 -15.82 -16.74
C ASP A 501 2.36 -15.05 -16.50
N LEU A 502 1.30 -15.75 -16.07
CA LEU A 502 -0.06 -15.22 -15.99
C LEU A 502 -0.57 -14.91 -14.58
N VAL A 503 0.13 -15.34 -13.53
CA VAL A 503 -0.40 -15.36 -12.15
C VAL A 503 0.65 -14.87 -11.16
N ASP A 504 0.55 -13.61 -10.73
CA ASP A 504 1.55 -13.05 -9.80
C ASP A 504 1.42 -13.62 -8.37
N ARG A 505 0.24 -14.15 -8.01
CA ARG A 505 -0.12 -14.50 -6.62
C ARG A 505 -0.66 -15.92 -6.44
N GLY A 506 0.09 -16.89 -6.96
CA GLY A 506 -0.26 -18.32 -6.95
C GLY A 506 -0.92 -18.83 -5.66
N LEU A 507 -0.31 -18.65 -4.47
CA LEU A 507 -0.92 -19.16 -3.22
C LEU A 507 -2.26 -18.52 -2.84
N PHE A 508 -2.42 -17.22 -3.10
CA PHE A 508 -3.69 -16.55 -2.81
C PHE A 508 -4.78 -17.03 -3.78
N VAL A 509 -4.45 -17.21 -5.06
CA VAL A 509 -5.39 -17.81 -6.02
C VAL A 509 -5.72 -19.24 -5.63
N SER A 510 -4.73 -20.07 -5.28
CA SER A 510 -4.95 -21.48 -4.88
C SER A 510 -5.78 -21.65 -3.60
N PHE A 511 -5.89 -20.63 -2.74
CA PHE A 511 -6.80 -20.66 -1.58
C PHE A 511 -8.28 -20.66 -2.03
N PHE A 512 -8.60 -20.00 -3.13
CA PHE A 512 -9.95 -19.91 -3.70
C PHE A 512 -10.19 -20.91 -4.84
N ASN A 513 -9.25 -21.02 -5.76
CA ASN A 513 -9.34 -21.82 -6.97
C ASN A 513 -8.01 -22.54 -7.19
N LYS A 514 -7.88 -23.73 -6.60
CA LYS A 514 -6.69 -24.57 -6.73
C LYS A 514 -6.63 -25.32 -8.07
N ASN A 515 -7.78 -25.66 -8.65
CA ASN A 515 -7.87 -26.50 -9.84
C ASN A 515 -8.70 -25.82 -10.93
N ARG A 516 -8.03 -25.22 -11.91
CA ARG A 516 -8.70 -24.53 -13.02
C ARG A 516 -9.16 -25.43 -14.16
N GLN A 517 -9.10 -26.76 -14.00
CA GLN A 517 -9.57 -27.74 -15.00
C GLN A 517 -10.90 -28.40 -14.59
N ALA A 518 -11.33 -28.25 -13.35
CA ALA A 518 -12.62 -28.70 -12.86
C ALA A 518 -13.05 -27.90 -11.63
N LEU A 519 -14.32 -27.50 -11.59
CA LEU A 519 -14.95 -26.84 -10.43
C LEU A 519 -14.68 -27.62 -9.13
N GLY A 520 -13.99 -26.98 -8.18
CA GLY A 520 -13.59 -27.60 -6.91
C GLY A 520 -14.55 -27.31 -5.74
N ASP A 521 -14.44 -28.10 -4.67
CA ASP A 521 -15.23 -27.88 -3.45
C ASP A 521 -14.74 -26.63 -2.70
N GLU A 522 -13.42 -26.35 -2.67
CA GLU A 522 -12.86 -25.12 -2.09
C GLU A 522 -13.42 -23.87 -2.78
N GLU A 523 -13.53 -23.91 -4.10
CA GLU A 523 -14.06 -22.83 -4.93
C GLU A 523 -15.54 -22.57 -4.64
N LEU A 524 -16.35 -23.64 -4.56
CA LEU A 524 -17.77 -23.57 -4.21
C LEU A 524 -17.99 -23.05 -2.79
N HIS A 525 -17.23 -23.54 -1.81
CA HIS A 525 -17.34 -23.11 -0.42
C HIS A 525 -16.91 -21.66 -0.26
N ALA A 526 -15.77 -21.24 -0.82
CA ALA A 526 -15.31 -19.86 -0.71
C ALA A 526 -16.26 -18.88 -1.41
N ALA A 527 -16.81 -19.23 -2.57
CA ALA A 527 -17.82 -18.43 -3.25
C ALA A 527 -19.12 -18.32 -2.43
N ALA A 528 -19.58 -19.42 -1.83
CA ALA A 528 -20.75 -19.40 -0.95
C ALA A 528 -20.55 -18.47 0.27
N ARG A 529 -19.38 -18.53 0.92
CA ARG A 529 -19.04 -17.65 2.05
C ARG A 529 -18.94 -16.18 1.64
N TRP A 530 -18.32 -15.89 0.49
CA TRP A 530 -18.25 -14.53 -0.05
C TRP A 530 -19.64 -13.94 -0.34
N LEU A 531 -20.52 -14.72 -0.97
CA LEU A 531 -21.88 -14.28 -1.30
C LEU A 531 -22.71 -14.07 -0.04
N ALA A 532 -22.61 -14.95 0.96
CA ALA A 532 -23.27 -14.74 2.24
C ALA A 532 -22.74 -13.49 2.96
N TRP A 533 -21.43 -13.23 2.95
CA TRP A 533 -20.87 -11.99 3.53
C TRP A 533 -21.39 -10.74 2.81
N THR A 534 -21.41 -10.78 1.48
CA THR A 534 -21.92 -9.69 0.64
C THR A 534 -23.40 -9.41 0.90
N GLN A 535 -24.21 -10.47 1.04
CA GLN A 535 -25.65 -10.40 1.26
C GLN A 535 -26.01 -9.83 2.65
N GLU A 536 -25.24 -10.21 3.68
CA GLU A 536 -25.58 -9.96 5.08
C GLU A 536 -24.85 -8.75 5.69
N SER A 537 -23.79 -8.22 5.05
CA SER A 537 -22.99 -7.10 5.59
C SER A 537 -22.98 -5.87 4.68
N ASP A 538 -23.77 -4.87 5.07
CA ASP A 538 -23.73 -3.52 4.51
C ASP A 538 -22.35 -2.87 4.67
N LYS A 539 -21.63 -3.20 5.76
CA LYS A 539 -20.29 -2.69 6.02
C LYS A 539 -19.26 -3.23 5.03
N MET A 540 -19.35 -4.53 4.69
CA MET A 540 -18.51 -5.16 3.67
C MET A 540 -18.71 -4.47 2.31
N ARG A 541 -19.98 -4.26 1.91
CA ARG A 541 -20.31 -3.55 0.66
C ARG A 541 -19.82 -2.10 0.69
N ARG A 542 -20.02 -1.38 1.81
CA ARG A 542 -19.50 0.00 2.01
C ARG A 542 -17.98 0.06 1.86
N LEU A 543 -17.24 -0.88 2.42
CA LEU A 543 -15.79 -0.93 2.27
C LEU A 543 -15.37 -1.21 0.82
N GLN A 544 -16.14 -2.02 0.08
CA GLN A 544 -15.85 -2.24 -1.34
C GLN A 544 -16.09 -0.97 -2.16
N VAL A 545 -17.17 -0.22 -1.89
CA VAL A 545 -17.41 1.10 -2.51
C VAL A 545 -16.29 2.08 -2.17
N ALA A 546 -15.92 2.21 -0.89
CA ALA A 546 -14.84 3.09 -0.45
C ALA A 546 -13.51 2.78 -1.15
N ALA A 547 -13.09 1.50 -1.20
CA ALA A 547 -11.88 1.09 -1.88
C ALA A 547 -11.92 1.34 -3.40
N SER A 548 -13.10 1.20 -4.01
CA SER A 548 -13.29 1.50 -5.44
C SER A 548 -13.17 3.00 -5.74
N VAL A 549 -13.69 3.86 -4.85
CA VAL A 549 -13.54 5.31 -4.93
C VAL A 549 -12.08 5.74 -4.74
N ASP A 550 -11.34 5.14 -3.81
CA ASP A 550 -9.90 5.38 -3.65
C ASP A 550 -9.13 5.06 -4.95
N ASN A 551 -9.36 3.88 -5.54
CA ASN A 551 -8.73 3.47 -6.80
C ASN A 551 -9.09 4.41 -7.98
N MET A 552 -10.31 4.96 -7.98
CA MET A 552 -10.76 5.93 -8.97
C MET A 552 -10.11 7.31 -8.79
N ARG A 553 -9.86 7.75 -7.55
CA ARG A 553 -9.07 8.95 -7.24
C ARG A 553 -7.63 8.84 -7.73
N ASP A 554 -6.98 7.69 -7.52
CA ASP A 554 -5.63 7.44 -8.03
C ASP A 554 -5.58 7.45 -9.57
N SER A 555 -6.57 6.85 -10.22
CA SER A 555 -6.74 6.88 -11.68
C SER A 555 -6.95 8.30 -12.21
N LEU A 556 -7.75 9.11 -11.50
CA LEU A 556 -8.00 10.52 -11.82
C LEU A 556 -6.72 11.36 -11.68
N ASN A 557 -5.91 11.11 -10.66
CA ASN A 557 -4.60 11.76 -10.50
C ASN A 557 -3.63 11.43 -11.66
N VAL A 558 -3.69 10.22 -12.22
CA VAL A 558 -2.92 9.86 -13.42
C VAL A 558 -3.43 10.62 -14.64
N LEU A 559 -4.74 10.60 -14.88
CA LEU A 559 -5.37 11.27 -16.02
C LEU A 559 -5.14 12.80 -16.01
N HIS A 560 -5.31 13.44 -14.84
CA HIS A 560 -5.08 14.88 -14.66
C HIS A 560 -3.66 15.29 -15.07
N ARG A 561 -2.64 14.54 -14.63
CA ARG A 561 -1.24 14.80 -15.01
C ARG A 561 -1.00 14.64 -16.51
N ALA A 562 -1.59 13.61 -17.14
CA ALA A 562 -1.44 13.36 -18.58
C ALA A 562 -2.09 14.45 -19.45
N LEU A 563 -3.27 14.94 -19.05
CA LEU A 563 -3.95 16.05 -19.72
C LEU A 563 -3.12 17.35 -19.63
N LEU A 564 -2.55 17.66 -18.46
CA LEU A 564 -1.66 18.81 -18.30
C LEU A 564 -0.37 18.68 -19.12
N SER A 565 0.25 17.50 -19.19
CA SER A 565 1.52 17.31 -19.90
C SER A 565 1.40 17.34 -21.43
N THR A 566 0.20 17.12 -21.98
CA THR A 566 -0.02 17.04 -23.44
C THR A 566 -0.39 18.37 -24.11
N ALA A 567 -0.43 19.47 -23.34
CA ALA A 567 -0.71 20.84 -23.81
C ALA A 567 -1.99 20.97 -24.68
N ARG A 568 -3.02 20.15 -24.38
CA ARG A 568 -4.26 20.09 -25.16
C ARG A 568 -5.18 21.25 -24.81
N ALA A 569 -5.51 22.08 -25.80
CA ALA A 569 -6.36 23.28 -25.63
C ALA A 569 -7.78 22.99 -25.09
N GLN A 570 -8.27 21.75 -25.20
CA GLN A 570 -9.60 21.33 -24.73
C GLN A 570 -9.68 21.13 -23.22
N TYR A 571 -8.58 20.80 -22.54
CA TYR A 571 -8.52 20.58 -21.09
C TYR A 571 -7.31 21.28 -20.45
N PRO A 572 -7.22 22.62 -20.55
CA PRO A 572 -6.04 23.38 -20.11
C PRO A 572 -5.83 23.37 -18.58
N ARG A 573 -6.82 22.92 -17.80
CA ARG A 573 -6.76 22.74 -16.34
C ARG A 573 -6.70 21.25 -15.93
N GLY A 574 -6.42 20.35 -16.88
CA GLY A 574 -6.55 18.91 -16.67
C GLY A 574 -8.03 18.55 -16.43
N VAL A 575 -8.30 17.73 -15.41
CA VAL A 575 -9.68 17.32 -15.05
C VAL A 575 -10.57 18.42 -14.45
N ASP A 576 -10.03 19.59 -14.09
CA ASP A 576 -10.80 20.64 -13.41
C ASP A 576 -11.87 21.27 -14.33
N GLY A 577 -13.14 21.11 -13.94
CA GLY A 577 -14.31 21.46 -14.73
C GLY A 577 -14.65 20.48 -15.86
N MET A 578 -14.04 19.29 -15.90
CA MET A 578 -14.44 18.25 -16.87
C MET A 578 -15.82 17.69 -16.52
N ARG A 579 -16.66 17.50 -17.54
CA ARG A 579 -17.96 16.80 -17.42
C ARG A 579 -17.74 15.35 -16.98
N CYS A 580 -18.56 14.87 -16.05
CA CYS A 580 -18.34 13.56 -15.44
C CYS A 580 -18.69 12.38 -16.34
N ASP A 581 -19.47 12.57 -17.40
CA ASP A 581 -19.76 11.55 -18.41
C ASP A 581 -18.51 11.21 -19.26
N HIS A 582 -17.76 12.24 -19.66
CA HIS A 582 -16.46 12.09 -20.31
C HIS A 582 -15.42 11.50 -19.34
N LEU A 583 -15.42 11.99 -18.09
CA LEU A 583 -14.46 11.55 -17.08
C LEU A 583 -14.66 10.08 -16.71
N ALA A 584 -15.90 9.61 -16.50
CA ALA A 584 -16.18 8.21 -16.20
C ALA A 584 -15.72 7.26 -17.32
N ALA A 585 -15.94 7.64 -18.59
CA ALA A 585 -15.46 6.87 -19.73
C ALA A 585 -13.91 6.75 -19.73
N ALA A 586 -13.21 7.85 -19.40
CA ALA A 586 -11.75 7.87 -19.32
C ALA A 586 -11.18 7.11 -18.11
N LEU A 587 -11.80 7.22 -16.94
CA LEU A 587 -11.37 6.53 -15.72
C LEU A 587 -11.67 5.04 -15.74
N ALA A 588 -12.66 4.60 -16.52
CA ALA A 588 -12.94 3.20 -16.73
C ALA A 588 -11.86 2.46 -17.53
N VAL A 589 -10.86 3.15 -18.12
CA VAL A 589 -9.75 2.51 -18.86
C VAL A 589 -8.80 1.79 -17.87
N PRO A 590 -8.72 0.44 -17.86
CA PRO A 590 -8.12 -0.27 -16.73
C PRO A 590 -6.64 0.06 -16.49
N HIS A 591 -6.34 0.34 -15.23
CA HIS A 591 -5.02 0.68 -14.65
C HIS A 591 -4.34 1.95 -15.20
N LEU A 592 -4.97 2.71 -16.13
CA LEU A 592 -4.45 3.95 -16.77
C LEU A 592 -2.91 4.04 -16.92
N ASN A 593 -2.29 2.93 -17.32
CA ASN A 593 -0.84 2.84 -17.43
C ASN A 593 -0.33 3.65 -18.65
N PRO A 594 0.99 3.89 -18.79
CA PRO A 594 1.51 4.77 -19.84
C PRO A 594 1.07 4.42 -21.28
N SER A 595 0.79 3.16 -21.61
CA SER A 595 0.32 2.78 -22.97
C SER A 595 -1.20 2.90 -23.15
N ARG A 596 -1.97 3.05 -22.06
CA ARG A 596 -3.43 3.22 -22.07
C ARG A 596 -3.88 4.67 -21.83
N VAL A 597 -3.12 5.44 -21.04
CA VAL A 597 -3.43 6.85 -20.74
C VAL A 597 -3.44 7.71 -22.00
N ASP A 598 -2.52 7.47 -22.95
CA ASP A 598 -2.48 8.18 -24.22
C ASP A 598 -3.73 7.91 -25.08
N LYS A 599 -4.28 6.68 -25.04
CA LYS A 599 -5.56 6.35 -25.71
C LYS A 599 -6.73 7.12 -25.08
N ALA A 600 -6.80 7.13 -23.75
CA ALA A 600 -7.84 7.87 -23.02
C ALA A 600 -7.77 9.38 -23.32
N VAL A 601 -6.57 9.98 -23.28
CA VAL A 601 -6.36 11.39 -23.63
C VAL A 601 -6.71 11.67 -25.10
N SER A 602 -6.39 10.75 -26.01
CA SER A 602 -6.76 10.90 -27.43
C SER A 602 -8.27 10.88 -27.64
N ALA A 603 -9.00 9.95 -27.02
CA ALA A 603 -10.47 9.89 -27.12
C ALA A 603 -11.16 11.10 -26.45
N LEU A 604 -10.62 11.59 -25.32
CA LEU A 604 -11.09 12.83 -24.69
C LEU A 604 -10.94 14.07 -25.61
N CYS A 605 -9.96 14.06 -26.51
CA CYS A 605 -9.73 15.14 -27.49
C CYS A 605 -10.61 15.01 -28.76
N HIS A 606 -11.47 14.00 -28.85
CA HIS A 606 -12.38 13.84 -29.99
C HIS A 606 -13.61 14.77 -29.84
N PRO A 607 -14.19 15.33 -30.92
CA PRO A 607 -15.40 16.15 -30.85
C PRO A 607 -16.61 15.41 -30.28
N ASP A 608 -16.72 14.10 -30.56
CA ASP A 608 -17.66 13.19 -29.89
C ASP A 608 -16.86 12.21 -29.03
N VAL A 609 -16.65 12.60 -27.77
CA VAL A 609 -15.85 11.84 -26.81
C VAL A 609 -16.43 10.44 -26.59
N LEU A 610 -17.74 10.32 -26.38
CA LEU A 610 -18.38 9.03 -26.09
C LEU A 610 -18.36 8.09 -27.31
N HIS A 611 -18.45 8.62 -28.55
CA HIS A 611 -18.22 7.83 -29.75
C HIS A 611 -16.78 7.30 -29.83
N ALA A 612 -15.78 8.15 -29.57
CA ALA A 612 -14.38 7.72 -29.59
C ALA A 612 -14.11 6.63 -28.54
N PHE A 613 -14.64 6.79 -27.32
CA PHE A 613 -14.59 5.77 -26.28
C PHE A 613 -15.30 4.47 -26.67
N GLU A 614 -16.39 4.49 -27.46
CA GLU A 614 -17.15 3.30 -27.84
C GLU A 614 -16.61 2.58 -29.10
N LYS A 615 -16.01 3.31 -30.05
CA LYS A 615 -15.72 2.83 -31.42
C LYS A 615 -14.27 2.94 -31.87
N GLU A 616 -13.47 3.85 -31.28
CA GLU A 616 -12.15 4.20 -31.82
C GLU A 616 -10.98 3.74 -30.93
N ILE A 617 -11.24 3.45 -29.66
CA ILE A 617 -10.24 2.91 -28.75
C ILE A 617 -10.57 1.49 -28.29
N GLU A 618 -9.55 0.65 -28.25
CA GLU A 618 -9.59 -0.72 -27.75
C GLU A 618 -8.64 -0.83 -26.54
N TYR A 619 -9.17 -1.20 -25.39
CA TYR A 619 -8.47 -1.24 -24.11
C TYR A 619 -8.96 -2.34 -23.13
N GLY A 620 -9.98 -3.12 -23.49
CA GLY A 620 -10.46 -4.28 -22.72
C GLY A 620 -11.01 -5.42 -23.61
N PRO A 621 -11.13 -6.64 -23.07
CA PRO A 621 -11.73 -7.75 -23.78
C PRO A 621 -13.26 -7.62 -23.85
N GLY A 622 -13.88 -8.27 -24.85
CA GLY A 622 -15.32 -8.56 -24.84
C GLY A 622 -16.26 -7.35 -24.87
N ASP A 623 -15.98 -6.35 -25.71
CA ASP A 623 -16.80 -5.15 -25.87
C ASP A 623 -16.94 -4.29 -24.60
N ARG A 624 -15.98 -4.39 -23.66
CA ARG A 624 -16.00 -3.67 -22.38
C ARG A 624 -16.18 -2.16 -22.56
N GLU A 625 -15.60 -1.57 -23.60
CA GLU A 625 -15.71 -0.16 -23.95
C GLU A 625 -17.15 0.25 -24.27
N LYS A 626 -17.87 -0.62 -24.99
CA LYS A 626 -19.30 -0.44 -25.30
C LYS A 626 -20.14 -0.53 -24.02
N ASN A 627 -19.79 -1.44 -23.12
CA ASN A 627 -20.47 -1.58 -21.82
C ASN A 627 -20.22 -0.37 -20.90
N VAL A 628 -19.00 0.20 -20.89
CA VAL A 628 -18.71 1.46 -20.18
C VAL A 628 -19.59 2.59 -20.71
N VAL A 629 -19.67 2.77 -22.03
CA VAL A 629 -20.45 3.86 -22.62
C VAL A 629 -21.98 3.62 -22.47
N ASP A 630 -22.45 2.38 -22.46
CA ASP A 630 -23.82 2.02 -22.03
C ASP A 630 -24.07 2.42 -20.56
N GLY A 631 -23.11 2.19 -19.67
CA GLY A 631 -23.17 2.62 -18.27
C GLY A 631 -23.26 4.14 -18.11
N VAL A 632 -22.47 4.90 -18.89
CA VAL A 632 -22.56 6.36 -18.97
C VAL A 632 -23.96 6.79 -19.44
N ARG A 633 -24.46 6.19 -20.53
CA ARG A 633 -25.79 6.49 -21.09
C ARG A 633 -26.93 6.19 -20.12
N LYS A 634 -26.80 5.15 -19.27
CA LYS A 634 -27.77 4.79 -18.24
C LYS A 634 -27.89 5.81 -17.10
N ARG A 635 -26.79 6.46 -16.70
CA ARG A 635 -26.87 7.60 -15.76
C ARG A 635 -27.34 8.88 -16.47
N GLY A 636 -27.00 9.03 -17.76
CA GLY A 636 -27.52 10.10 -18.61
C GLY A 636 -27.26 11.48 -18.01
N ARG A 637 -28.31 12.30 -17.85
CA ARG A 637 -28.20 13.64 -17.26
C ARG A 637 -27.55 13.68 -15.88
N ARG A 638 -27.76 12.68 -15.02
CA ARG A 638 -27.15 12.64 -13.68
C ARG A 638 -25.62 12.71 -13.70
N LEU A 639 -25.00 12.18 -14.76
CA LEU A 639 -23.55 12.18 -14.93
C LEU A 639 -23.07 13.26 -15.93
N ALA A 640 -23.92 13.63 -16.89
CA ALA A 640 -23.65 14.64 -17.90
C ALA A 640 -23.76 16.09 -17.41
N ASP A 641 -24.54 16.33 -16.34
CA ASP A 641 -24.76 17.63 -15.71
C ASP A 641 -23.72 17.90 -14.58
N LEU A 642 -23.03 16.87 -14.08
CA LEU A 642 -21.95 16.98 -13.08
C LEU A 642 -20.61 17.37 -13.73
N THR A 643 -19.79 18.09 -12.97
CA THR A 643 -18.40 18.41 -13.32
C THR A 643 -17.43 18.06 -12.19
N PHE A 644 -16.16 17.80 -12.49
CA PHE A 644 -15.16 17.56 -11.45
C PHE A 644 -14.54 18.87 -10.96
N ASP A 645 -14.74 19.21 -9.68
CA ASP A 645 -14.09 20.33 -9.01
C ASP A 645 -12.79 19.85 -8.36
N LEU A 646 -11.65 20.33 -8.88
CA LEU A 646 -10.33 19.93 -8.39
C LEU A 646 -9.99 20.54 -7.02
N ALA A 647 -10.56 21.69 -6.67
CA ALA A 647 -10.34 22.35 -5.38
C ALA A 647 -11.13 21.67 -4.25
N GLN A 648 -12.33 21.17 -4.54
CA GLN A 648 -13.10 20.30 -3.63
C GLN A 648 -12.67 18.82 -3.69
N GLY A 649 -11.94 18.42 -4.74
CA GLY A 649 -11.46 17.05 -4.92
C GLY A 649 -12.58 16.03 -5.17
N ARG A 650 -13.70 16.45 -5.80
CA ARG A 650 -14.90 15.62 -6.00
C ARG A 650 -15.75 16.09 -7.20
N PRO A 651 -16.65 15.24 -7.72
CA PRO A 651 -17.69 15.68 -8.64
C PRO A 651 -18.73 16.57 -7.94
N VAL A 652 -19.21 17.61 -8.62
CA VAL A 652 -20.16 18.64 -8.17
C VAL A 652 -21.14 19.04 -9.26
#